data_AF-A0A3B7LD36-F1
#
_entry.id   AF-A0A3B7LD36-F1
#
_cell.length_a   1.000
_cell.length_b   1.000
_cell.length_c   1.000
_cell.angle_alpha   90.00
_cell.angle_beta   90.00
_cell.angle_gamma   90.00
#
_symmetry.space_group_name_H-M   'P 1'
#
loop_
_entity.id
_entity.type
_entity.pdbx_description
1 polymer ?
#
loop_
_entity_poly.entity_id
_entity_poly.type
_entity_poly.pdbx_seq_one_letter_code
_entity_poly.pdbx_strand_id
1 'polypeptide(L)'
;MTPPARQHRANPEHRRLTIRAELDRRRERGEAFVNREVMAVTGYDRKTISGVTQRYVRDLAAELLQTVVENREAHERWVRDYRTFRPFITRTTSGPVLFRRFVRLVIEQLHRENTLMTVNAVEAITGGRRRILNEELVLWEQETGHQVARTVAWKSLDTYGTTVLVGENHALNQRNESITAELDRRRRLGTPFKLADISRCLGYSVATVSGYSRHYVAALADELLSTPVDSREAYEGWRRDFNTFRYSLPNTRRSREVLTRLTRLTIEHLHREGHTVAYSEVLRISEHNDRHIKQEIRRWEEETGHQARPLRVWKEITLEMVLDRVTPALHHLPLTFLESPTMGRPFNESQRRMIHSISQPKLRDVAFFVMTFADGNRRNDITFFASMSRYLKRLELADIDELDPEAFYQRYHDGEVLPEEGTPKRGRFLQTYFRLLRKQEDYLLKLTPEQRRAVAPWKLIALKDDHFWHRSTIHREVRAEQRMRRKAATAVVHDRFYLLRDIAERRCIQVERLYTAFRDAIAHHERKGEALPISFSITDETVSASGRTRPTQQHFRLWDAATLRSVHEPVAEDFYYHQDQRQRMRAAVCDQAGYFLSYEGGHARDDADAVEPYWFIELLQANVLRSQVVDPDFLTRNGYSRSSFQLPPQSTWGASTNNWLERISRDIGMLFIPLDALKLGALVGHAAIQIMTKTGARMNEFLQIRLSQEHLSRVLLAKGREAIAFRAIPKGRRAEEPYYIDERCMRALHAWWKFQREREQSLETIPATRNLRHKLRPAPYLWQHAGRHFSHKDINATMSIMLHGISLQTPDGEAVRVTSHLLRHGFATEMRALNTPVDVIALLMKQRDIRVTEYYSQPTPARLVELQRKIFESRVDLSRTHIRSPAQIRRQVEAAQEQVGALIPVIGGRCTVASQCPIKFACIGCAGNAPDWRKRDQVIIYRQACAQMAEMAEAQNLPAEERKAKEAMASCNDVLAEMELLERADQAAADPVILTIGRKEG
;
A
#
# COMPACT_ATOMS: atom_id res chain seq x y z
N MET A 1 55.91 5.39 17.44
CA MET A 1 56.60 5.11 16.16
C MET A 1 56.29 6.24 15.19
N THR A 2 57.31 7.01 14.82
CA THR A 2 57.26 8.16 13.90
C THR A 2 56.90 7.68 12.47
N PRO A 3 56.07 8.40 11.69
CA PRO A 3 55.80 8.02 10.31
C PRO A 3 57.04 8.23 9.44
N PRO A 4 57.35 7.36 8.46
CA PRO A 4 58.58 7.47 7.70
C PRO A 4 58.55 8.65 6.74
N ALA A 5 59.73 9.25 6.58
CA ALA A 5 60.00 10.45 5.80
C ALA A 5 59.62 10.33 4.30
N ARG A 6 59.16 11.45 3.73
CA ARG A 6 58.95 11.65 2.28
C ARG A 6 60.22 11.28 1.52
N GLN A 7 60.19 10.20 0.74
CA GLN A 7 61.30 9.84 -0.14
C GLN A 7 61.36 10.74 -1.38
N HIS A 8 62.61 11.05 -1.74
CA HIS A 8 63.10 11.88 -2.83
C HIS A 8 62.46 11.64 -4.20
N ARG A 9 62.48 12.67 -5.07
CA ARG A 9 62.17 12.59 -6.50
C ARG A 9 63.11 11.60 -7.21
N ALA A 10 62.81 10.31 -7.16
CA ALA A 10 63.51 9.30 -7.96
C ALA A 10 63.18 9.48 -9.46
N ASN A 11 64.16 9.24 -10.34
CA ASN A 11 64.04 9.24 -11.80
C ASN A 11 62.86 8.32 -12.26
N PRO A 12 61.96 8.75 -13.19
CA PRO A 12 60.84 7.93 -13.67
C PRO A 12 61.20 6.52 -14.12
N GLU A 13 62.39 6.32 -14.70
CA GLU A 13 62.86 4.97 -15.05
C GLU A 13 63.18 4.12 -13.82
N HIS A 14 63.83 4.71 -12.83
CA HIS A 14 64.12 4.04 -11.57
C HIS A 14 62.81 3.60 -10.87
N ARG A 15 61.77 4.44 -10.87
CA ARG A 15 60.44 4.09 -10.31
C ARG A 15 59.82 2.88 -11.00
N ARG A 16 59.90 2.84 -12.34
CA ARG A 16 59.36 1.72 -13.14
C ARG A 16 60.13 0.43 -12.88
N LEU A 17 61.46 0.50 -12.79
CA LEU A 17 62.31 -0.65 -12.48
C LEU A 17 62.06 -1.20 -11.07
N THR A 18 61.90 -0.35 -10.06
CA THR A 18 61.59 -0.79 -8.70
C THR A 18 60.23 -1.50 -8.60
N ILE A 19 59.19 -0.95 -9.24
CA ILE A 19 57.86 -1.57 -9.24
C ILE A 19 57.88 -2.88 -10.04
N ARG A 20 58.55 -2.90 -11.21
CA ARG A 20 58.66 -4.11 -12.03
C ARG A 20 59.41 -5.23 -11.30
N ALA A 21 60.53 -4.93 -10.65
CA ALA A 21 61.27 -5.89 -9.83
C ALA A 21 60.41 -6.48 -8.70
N GLU A 22 59.53 -5.68 -8.09
CA GLU A 22 58.59 -6.20 -7.09
C GLU A 22 57.51 -7.10 -7.69
N LEU A 23 57.02 -6.79 -8.89
CA LEU A 23 56.07 -7.65 -9.61
C LEU A 23 56.74 -8.96 -10.06
N ASP A 24 58.00 -8.93 -10.50
CA ASP A 24 58.79 -10.11 -10.86
C ASP A 24 59.02 -11.00 -9.62
N ARG A 25 59.39 -10.43 -8.47
CA ARG A 25 59.50 -11.18 -7.21
C ARG A 25 58.18 -11.85 -6.80
N ARG A 26 57.05 -11.20 -7.06
CA ARG A 26 55.72 -11.77 -6.77
C ARG A 26 55.34 -12.86 -7.77
N ARG A 27 55.72 -12.71 -9.03
CA ARG A 27 55.60 -13.75 -10.07
C ARG A 27 56.36 -15.01 -9.67
N GLU A 28 57.58 -14.86 -9.14
CA GLU A 28 58.40 -15.98 -8.66
C GLU A 28 57.77 -16.69 -7.45
N ARG A 29 57.24 -15.93 -6.49
CA ARG A 29 56.61 -16.46 -5.26
C ARG A 29 55.27 -17.15 -5.49
N GLY A 30 54.52 -16.76 -6.53
CA GLY A 30 53.27 -17.42 -6.89
C GLY A 30 52.03 -16.96 -6.10
N GLU A 31 52.13 -15.94 -5.26
CA GLU A 31 51.05 -15.50 -4.37
C GLU A 31 50.20 -14.39 -4.97
N ALA A 32 48.86 -14.53 -4.89
CA ALA A 32 47.94 -13.48 -5.33
C ALA A 32 48.06 -12.24 -4.44
N PHE A 33 47.99 -11.05 -5.05
CA PHE A 33 48.21 -9.79 -4.33
C PHE A 33 47.30 -8.67 -4.82
N VAL A 34 47.22 -7.60 -4.02
CA VAL A 34 46.60 -6.32 -4.43
C VAL A 34 47.63 -5.20 -4.51
N ASN A 35 47.35 -4.19 -5.35
CA ASN A 35 48.27 -3.05 -5.54
C ASN A 35 48.64 -2.32 -4.23
N ARG A 36 47.82 -2.41 -3.17
CA ARG A 36 48.13 -1.83 -1.85
C ARG A 36 49.35 -2.48 -1.19
N GLU A 37 49.61 -3.75 -1.45
CA GLU A 37 50.78 -4.44 -0.90
C GLU A 37 52.06 -4.03 -1.63
N VAL A 38 51.98 -3.80 -2.94
CA VAL A 38 53.09 -3.23 -3.73
C VAL A 38 53.35 -1.78 -3.29
N MET A 39 52.31 -1.02 -2.93
CA MET A 39 52.46 0.33 -2.34
C MET A 39 53.21 0.28 -1.01
N ALA A 40 52.90 -0.69 -0.14
CA ALA A 40 53.54 -0.82 1.16
C ALA A 40 55.04 -1.12 1.06
N VAL A 41 55.46 -1.86 0.03
CA VAL A 41 56.86 -2.23 -0.19
C VAL A 41 57.63 -1.15 -0.96
N THR A 42 57.02 -0.54 -1.97
CA THR A 42 57.72 0.37 -2.88
C THR A 42 57.58 1.85 -2.52
N GLY A 43 56.64 2.21 -1.64
CA GLY A 43 56.39 3.59 -1.21
C GLY A 43 55.74 4.51 -2.26
N TYR A 44 55.45 4.00 -3.46
CA TYR A 44 54.82 4.78 -4.53
C TYR A 44 53.29 4.84 -4.42
N ASP A 45 52.69 5.88 -5.00
CA ASP A 45 51.24 6.09 -4.96
C ASP A 45 50.46 5.10 -5.85
N ARG A 46 49.17 4.89 -5.53
CA ARG A 46 48.32 3.89 -6.20
C ARG A 46 48.21 4.11 -7.71
N LYS A 47 48.24 5.37 -8.17
CA LYS A 47 48.10 5.69 -9.60
C LYS A 47 49.35 5.26 -10.38
N THR A 48 50.54 5.53 -9.85
CA THR A 48 51.82 5.12 -10.44
C THR A 48 51.94 3.59 -10.51
N ILE A 49 51.66 2.90 -9.40
CA ILE A 49 51.71 1.43 -9.36
C ILE A 49 50.68 0.81 -10.29
N SER A 50 49.44 1.29 -10.27
CA SER A 50 48.39 0.76 -11.14
C SER A 50 48.75 0.89 -12.62
N GLY A 51 49.40 1.99 -13.03
CA GLY A 51 49.86 2.18 -14.41
C GLY A 51 50.95 1.20 -14.84
N VAL A 52 51.90 0.89 -13.95
CA VAL A 52 52.98 -0.08 -14.22
C VAL A 52 52.45 -1.51 -14.18
N THR A 53 51.65 -1.88 -13.17
CA THR A 53 51.02 -3.20 -13.05
C THR A 53 50.13 -3.50 -14.25
N GLN A 54 49.36 -2.52 -14.76
CA GLN A 54 48.51 -2.73 -15.94
C GLN A 54 49.32 -3.00 -17.22
N ARG A 55 50.50 -2.41 -17.39
CA ARG A 55 51.38 -2.72 -18.52
C ARG A 55 51.99 -4.10 -18.36
N TYR A 56 52.54 -4.38 -17.18
CA TYR A 56 53.11 -5.70 -16.85
C TYR A 56 52.12 -6.84 -17.06
N VAL A 57 50.88 -6.68 -16.56
CA VAL A 57 49.82 -7.70 -16.69
C VAL A 57 49.37 -7.88 -18.14
N ARG A 58 49.42 -6.83 -18.96
CA ARG A 58 49.09 -6.93 -20.38
C ARG A 58 50.14 -7.74 -21.14
N ASP A 59 51.42 -7.47 -20.87
CA ASP A 59 52.53 -8.20 -21.47
C ASP A 59 52.51 -9.67 -21.01
N LEU A 60 52.30 -9.91 -19.72
CA LEU A 60 52.12 -11.25 -19.15
C LEU A 60 50.90 -11.98 -19.73
N ALA A 61 49.77 -11.30 -19.92
CA ALA A 61 48.58 -11.91 -20.51
C ALA A 61 48.81 -12.33 -21.96
N ALA A 62 49.57 -11.54 -22.73
CA ALA A 62 49.98 -11.93 -24.07
C ALA A 62 50.95 -13.12 -24.04
N GLU A 63 51.92 -13.11 -23.12
CA GLU A 63 52.86 -14.21 -22.88
C GLU A 63 52.10 -15.52 -22.61
N LEU A 64 51.18 -15.52 -21.63
CA LEU A 64 50.40 -16.70 -21.23
C LEU A 64 49.49 -17.23 -22.34
N LEU A 65 49.02 -16.38 -23.26
CA LEU A 65 48.26 -16.79 -24.43
C LEU A 65 49.13 -17.39 -25.54
N GLN A 66 50.44 -17.13 -25.54
CA GLN A 66 51.38 -17.68 -26.53
C GLN A 66 52.20 -18.85 -25.97
N THR A 67 52.27 -19.03 -24.66
CA THR A 67 53.03 -20.12 -24.02
C THR A 67 52.46 -21.50 -24.39
N VAL A 68 53.27 -22.34 -25.04
CA VAL A 68 52.95 -23.74 -25.29
C VAL A 68 53.22 -24.55 -24.02
N VAL A 69 52.24 -25.34 -23.57
CA VAL A 69 52.28 -26.09 -22.30
C VAL A 69 52.34 -27.59 -22.57
N GLU A 70 53.55 -28.09 -22.84
CA GLU A 70 53.78 -29.48 -23.23
C GLU A 70 54.03 -30.42 -22.05
N ASN A 71 54.60 -29.93 -20.93
CA ASN A 71 54.98 -30.76 -19.79
C ASN A 71 54.41 -30.21 -18.46
N ARG A 72 54.51 -31.03 -17.39
CA ARG A 72 53.98 -30.71 -16.06
C ARG A 72 54.60 -29.45 -15.46
N GLU A 73 55.91 -29.25 -15.66
CA GLU A 73 56.62 -28.08 -15.13
C GLU A 73 56.14 -26.78 -15.81
N ALA A 74 55.91 -26.81 -17.13
CA ALA A 74 55.33 -25.71 -17.88
C ALA A 74 53.88 -25.42 -17.44
N HIS A 75 53.11 -26.46 -17.13
CA HIS A 75 51.74 -26.32 -16.59
C HIS A 75 51.76 -25.64 -15.22
N GLU A 76 52.58 -26.12 -14.29
CA GLU A 76 52.70 -25.54 -12.95
C GLU A 76 53.15 -24.08 -13.00
N ARG A 77 54.11 -23.75 -13.89
CA ARG A 77 54.55 -22.37 -14.11
C ARG A 77 53.44 -21.48 -14.67
N TRP A 78 52.70 -21.96 -15.67
CA TRP A 78 51.58 -21.23 -16.26
C TRP A 78 50.49 -20.96 -15.23
N VAL A 79 50.11 -21.99 -14.44
CA VAL A 79 49.07 -21.88 -13.41
C VAL A 79 49.50 -20.96 -12.29
N ARG A 80 50.77 -21.01 -11.86
CA ARG A 80 51.33 -20.10 -10.87
C ARG A 80 51.18 -18.65 -11.35
N ASP A 81 51.73 -18.33 -12.51
CA ASP A 81 51.74 -16.97 -13.06
C ASP A 81 50.31 -16.46 -13.29
N TYR A 82 49.41 -17.31 -13.81
CA TYR A 82 47.99 -16.97 -13.95
C TYR A 82 47.32 -16.69 -12.60
N ARG A 83 47.55 -17.52 -11.58
CA ARG A 83 46.94 -17.35 -10.25
C ARG A 83 47.45 -16.11 -9.52
N THR A 84 48.75 -15.84 -9.57
CA THR A 84 49.37 -14.65 -8.97
C THR A 84 48.73 -13.37 -9.50
N PHE A 85 48.50 -13.28 -10.82
CA PHE A 85 47.97 -12.08 -11.47
C PHE A 85 46.48 -12.15 -11.82
N ARG A 86 45.76 -13.22 -11.44
CA ARG A 86 44.32 -13.44 -11.72
C ARG A 86 43.45 -12.21 -11.40
N PRO A 87 43.61 -11.51 -10.25
CA PRO A 87 42.80 -10.33 -9.93
C PRO A 87 42.96 -9.18 -10.93
N PHE A 88 44.09 -9.11 -11.62
CA PHE A 88 44.38 -8.09 -12.62
C PHE A 88 44.04 -8.57 -14.04
N ILE A 89 44.35 -9.83 -14.35
CA ILE A 89 44.06 -10.45 -15.66
C ILE A 89 42.56 -10.46 -15.94
N THR A 90 41.72 -10.76 -14.94
CA THR A 90 40.25 -10.76 -15.08
C THR A 90 39.66 -9.41 -15.50
N ARG A 91 40.40 -8.32 -15.29
CA ARG A 91 40.01 -6.94 -15.67
C ARG A 91 40.54 -6.53 -17.05
N THR A 92 41.30 -7.39 -17.71
CA THR A 92 41.78 -7.16 -19.08
C THR A 92 40.83 -7.78 -20.11
N THR A 93 40.91 -7.31 -21.35
CA THR A 93 40.17 -7.90 -22.49
C THR A 93 40.50 -9.37 -22.71
N SER A 94 41.70 -9.80 -22.35
CA SER A 94 42.16 -11.19 -22.47
C SER A 94 41.71 -12.11 -21.32
N GLY A 95 41.10 -11.56 -20.26
CA GLY A 95 40.72 -12.31 -19.06
C GLY A 95 39.79 -13.51 -19.32
N PRO A 96 38.68 -13.36 -20.06
CA PRO A 96 37.79 -14.49 -20.37
C PRO A 96 38.47 -15.61 -21.16
N VAL A 97 39.36 -15.24 -22.10
CA VAL A 97 40.08 -16.19 -22.96
C VAL A 97 41.13 -16.96 -22.14
N LEU A 98 41.92 -16.26 -21.31
CA LEU A 98 42.88 -16.90 -20.42
C LEU A 98 42.21 -17.81 -19.38
N PHE A 99 41.01 -17.46 -18.91
CA PHE A 99 40.27 -18.34 -18.01
C PHE A 99 39.81 -19.63 -18.69
N ARG A 100 39.29 -19.57 -19.92
CA ARG A 100 38.96 -20.78 -20.70
C ARG A 100 40.20 -21.64 -20.94
N ARG A 101 41.32 -21.02 -21.31
CA ARG A 101 42.61 -21.72 -21.45
C ARG A 101 43.08 -22.39 -20.16
N PHE A 102 42.93 -21.71 -19.00
CA PHE A 102 43.25 -22.31 -17.70
C PHE A 102 42.40 -23.56 -17.43
N VAL A 103 41.09 -23.47 -17.67
CA VAL A 103 40.17 -24.61 -17.51
C VAL A 103 40.61 -25.76 -18.42
N ARG A 104 40.91 -25.47 -19.68
CA ARG A 104 41.38 -26.46 -20.66
C ARG A 104 42.68 -27.15 -20.21
N LEU A 105 43.67 -26.38 -19.75
CA LEU A 105 44.94 -26.91 -19.24
C LEU A 105 44.74 -27.82 -18.02
N VAL A 106 43.82 -27.47 -17.11
CA VAL A 106 43.48 -28.30 -15.95
C VAL A 106 42.82 -29.62 -16.38
N ILE A 107 41.93 -29.58 -17.37
CA ILE A 107 41.28 -30.77 -17.93
C ILE A 107 42.34 -31.70 -18.54
N GLU A 108 43.22 -31.16 -19.39
CA GLU A 108 44.29 -31.92 -20.02
C GLU A 108 45.28 -32.50 -18.99
N GLN A 109 45.59 -31.77 -17.92
CA GLN A 109 46.46 -32.26 -16.86
C GLN A 109 45.81 -33.40 -16.05
N LEU A 110 44.54 -33.24 -15.66
CA LEU A 110 43.80 -34.30 -14.94
C LEU A 110 43.69 -35.58 -15.78
N HIS A 111 43.54 -35.43 -17.10
CA HIS A 111 43.58 -36.54 -18.04
C HIS A 111 44.95 -37.22 -18.10
N ARG A 112 46.06 -36.45 -18.23
CA ARG A 112 47.43 -36.98 -18.22
C ARG A 112 47.77 -37.72 -16.91
N GLU A 113 47.24 -37.26 -15.78
CA GLU A 113 47.44 -37.86 -14.46
C GLU A 113 46.50 -39.04 -14.18
N ASN A 114 45.67 -39.44 -15.16
CA ASN A 114 44.67 -40.50 -15.06
C ASN A 114 43.74 -40.36 -13.83
N THR A 115 43.51 -39.13 -13.39
CA THR A 115 42.66 -38.81 -12.25
C THR A 115 41.20 -38.80 -12.70
N LEU A 116 40.27 -39.25 -11.85
CA LEU A 116 38.84 -39.28 -12.17
C LEU A 116 38.36 -37.87 -12.55
N MET A 117 38.17 -37.66 -13.85
CA MET A 117 37.76 -36.38 -14.38
C MET A 117 36.27 -36.18 -14.07
N THR A 118 35.99 -35.21 -13.21
CA THR A 118 34.63 -34.80 -12.82
C THR A 118 34.53 -33.28 -12.86
N VAL A 119 33.31 -32.75 -13.08
CA VAL A 119 33.07 -31.29 -13.04
C VAL A 119 33.51 -30.69 -11.70
N ASN A 120 33.29 -31.41 -10.60
CA ASN A 120 33.68 -30.98 -9.26
C ASN A 120 35.21 -30.95 -9.09
N ALA A 121 35.95 -31.90 -9.69
CA ALA A 121 37.41 -31.89 -9.64
C ALA A 121 38.00 -30.68 -10.41
N VAL A 122 37.46 -30.37 -11.58
CA VAL A 122 37.85 -29.18 -12.35
C VAL A 122 37.45 -27.90 -11.63
N GLU A 123 36.26 -27.85 -11.03
CA GLU A 123 35.76 -26.72 -10.25
C GLU A 123 36.63 -26.45 -9.01
N ALA A 124 37.06 -27.50 -8.29
CA ALA A 124 37.92 -27.38 -7.13
C ALA A 124 39.26 -26.70 -7.46
N ILE A 125 39.81 -26.95 -8.65
CA ILE A 125 41.10 -26.39 -9.08
C ILE A 125 40.95 -25.00 -9.71
N THR A 126 39.86 -24.76 -10.44
CA THR A 126 39.67 -23.54 -11.24
C THR A 126 38.87 -22.45 -10.53
N GLY A 127 38.01 -22.82 -9.56
CA GLY A 127 37.08 -21.92 -8.86
C GLY A 127 36.13 -21.19 -9.81
N GLY A 128 35.79 -21.83 -10.94
CA GLY A 128 35.03 -21.27 -12.05
C GLY A 128 33.52 -21.37 -11.92
N ARG A 129 32.77 -20.56 -12.68
CA ARG A 129 31.32 -20.78 -12.84
C ARG A 129 31.09 -22.10 -13.58
N ARG A 130 30.32 -23.03 -13.00
CA ARG A 130 29.98 -24.36 -13.57
C ARG A 130 29.60 -24.37 -15.05
N ARG A 131 28.95 -23.31 -15.55
CA ARG A 131 28.61 -23.18 -16.97
C ARG A 131 29.85 -23.20 -17.89
N ILE A 132 30.87 -22.39 -17.58
CA ILE A 132 32.09 -22.31 -18.42
C ILE A 132 32.88 -23.62 -18.32
N LEU A 133 32.91 -24.24 -17.13
CA LEU A 133 33.55 -25.53 -16.91
C LEU A 133 32.89 -26.63 -17.74
N ASN A 134 31.56 -26.68 -17.76
CA ASN A 134 30.81 -27.63 -18.57
C ASN A 134 30.97 -27.38 -20.06
N GLU A 135 30.97 -26.11 -20.52
CA GLU A 135 31.20 -25.77 -21.93
C GLU A 135 32.60 -26.26 -22.39
N GLU A 136 33.66 -26.00 -21.63
CA GLU A 136 35.02 -26.44 -21.97
C GLU A 136 35.22 -27.95 -21.85
N LEU A 137 34.59 -28.60 -20.87
CA LEU A 137 34.60 -30.07 -20.76
C LEU A 137 33.93 -30.71 -21.96
N VAL A 138 32.76 -30.21 -22.39
CA VAL A 138 32.05 -30.73 -23.58
C VAL A 138 32.88 -30.52 -24.85
N LEU A 139 33.52 -29.37 -25.00
CA LEU A 139 34.42 -29.11 -26.14
C LEU A 139 35.61 -30.10 -26.14
N TRP A 140 36.21 -30.35 -24.98
CA TRP A 140 37.29 -31.34 -24.86
C TRP A 140 36.81 -32.78 -25.13
N GLU A 141 35.64 -33.17 -24.64
CA GLU A 141 35.01 -34.48 -24.91
C GLU A 141 34.76 -34.66 -26.42
N GLN A 142 34.29 -33.62 -27.11
CA GLN A 142 34.04 -33.63 -28.56
C GLN A 142 35.33 -33.73 -29.38
N GLU A 143 36.39 -33.02 -28.96
CA GLU A 143 37.66 -32.97 -29.68
C GLU A 143 38.52 -34.22 -29.46
N THR A 144 38.44 -34.85 -28.29
CA THR A 144 39.28 -36.02 -27.94
C THR A 144 38.54 -37.34 -27.96
N GLY A 145 37.20 -37.33 -27.95
CA GLY A 145 36.36 -38.52 -27.92
C GLY A 145 36.27 -39.21 -26.55
N HIS A 146 36.92 -38.68 -25.51
CA HIS A 146 36.86 -39.21 -24.15
C HIS A 146 35.62 -38.71 -23.38
N GLN A 147 35.12 -39.50 -22.41
CA GLN A 147 33.95 -39.14 -21.60
C GLN A 147 34.31 -38.94 -20.11
N VAL A 148 33.77 -37.87 -19.53
CA VAL A 148 34.02 -37.45 -18.14
C VAL A 148 33.02 -38.15 -17.19
N ALA A 149 33.52 -38.71 -16.09
CA ALA A 149 32.67 -39.39 -15.09
C ALA A 149 31.82 -38.37 -14.29
N ARG A 150 30.50 -38.58 -14.21
CA ARG A 150 29.56 -37.70 -13.50
C ARG A 150 28.80 -38.49 -12.41
N THR A 151 29.32 -38.63 -11.19
CA THR A 151 28.66 -39.26 -10.01
C THR A 151 27.73 -38.26 -9.29
N VAL A 152 26.51 -38.58 -8.80
CA VAL A 152 26.10 -39.52 -7.70
C VAL A 152 24.81 -40.30 -8.05
N ALA A 153 24.51 -41.44 -7.39
CA ALA A 153 23.58 -42.50 -7.78
C ALA A 153 22.17 -42.49 -7.14
N TRP A 154 21.15 -42.94 -7.88
CA TRP A 154 19.88 -43.50 -7.41
C TRP A 154 19.59 -44.83 -8.13
N LYS A 155 19.10 -45.85 -7.41
CA LYS A 155 18.71 -47.14 -8.00
C LYS A 155 17.24 -47.08 -8.44
N SER A 156 16.97 -47.49 -9.68
CA SER A 156 15.63 -47.77 -10.20
C SER A 156 15.58 -49.21 -10.73
N LEU A 157 14.46 -49.89 -10.51
CA LEU A 157 14.12 -51.17 -11.15
C LEU A 157 13.38 -50.88 -12.45
N ASP A 158 13.72 -51.58 -13.53
CA ASP A 158 12.92 -51.56 -14.76
C ASP A 158 11.79 -52.60 -14.71
N THR A 159 10.95 -52.63 -15.75
CA THR A 159 9.76 -53.47 -15.88
C THR A 159 10.04 -54.99 -15.87
N TYR A 160 11.31 -55.40 -15.91
CA TYR A 160 11.76 -56.80 -15.85
C TYR A 160 12.54 -57.13 -14.57
N GLY A 161 12.57 -56.21 -13.60
CA GLY A 161 13.14 -56.47 -12.27
C GLY A 161 14.67 -56.44 -12.22
N THR A 162 15.35 -55.93 -13.24
CA THR A 162 16.82 -55.80 -13.20
C THR A 162 17.21 -54.45 -12.63
N THR A 163 18.11 -54.45 -11.64
CA THR A 163 18.54 -53.21 -10.96
C THR A 163 19.56 -52.48 -11.83
N VAL A 164 19.22 -51.30 -12.35
CA VAL A 164 20.14 -50.44 -13.10
C VAL A 164 20.53 -49.23 -12.25
N LEU A 165 21.84 -48.93 -12.19
CA LEU A 165 22.39 -47.78 -11.49
C LEU A 165 22.25 -46.52 -12.36
N VAL A 166 21.56 -45.48 -11.86
CA VAL A 166 21.26 -44.26 -12.61
C VAL A 166 21.74 -43.03 -11.83
N GLY A 167 22.57 -42.17 -12.43
CA GLY A 167 23.11 -40.98 -11.77
C GLY A 167 22.08 -39.85 -11.56
N GLU A 168 22.34 -38.89 -10.65
CA GLU A 168 21.53 -37.72 -10.33
C GLU A 168 21.34 -36.82 -11.55
N ASN A 169 22.36 -36.73 -12.42
CA ASN A 169 22.21 -36.07 -13.71
C ASN A 169 21.23 -36.80 -14.61
N HIS A 170 21.11 -38.12 -14.55
CA HIS A 170 20.14 -38.85 -15.35
C HIS A 170 18.73 -38.70 -14.76
N ALA A 171 18.54 -38.61 -13.44
CA ALA A 171 17.23 -38.31 -12.86
C ALA A 171 16.80 -36.85 -13.08
N LEU A 172 17.74 -35.89 -13.02
CA LEU A 172 17.49 -34.48 -13.34
C LEU A 172 17.28 -34.28 -14.85
N ASN A 173 18.05 -34.97 -15.69
CA ASN A 173 17.86 -34.98 -17.14
C ASN A 173 16.54 -35.64 -17.49
N GLN A 174 16.17 -36.77 -16.90
CA GLN A 174 14.88 -37.43 -17.14
C GLN A 174 13.71 -36.57 -16.66
N ARG A 175 13.84 -35.85 -15.54
CA ARG A 175 12.83 -34.86 -15.10
C ARG A 175 12.76 -33.68 -16.06
N ASN A 176 13.89 -33.15 -16.49
CA ASN A 176 13.96 -32.05 -17.46
C ASN A 176 13.42 -32.47 -18.83
N GLU A 177 13.74 -33.68 -19.30
CA GLU A 177 13.25 -34.31 -20.52
C GLU A 177 11.75 -34.57 -20.43
N SER A 178 11.25 -35.08 -19.30
CA SER A 178 9.82 -35.31 -19.10
C SER A 178 9.04 -33.98 -19.09
N ILE A 179 9.57 -32.96 -18.41
CA ILE A 179 8.97 -31.62 -18.41
C ILE A 179 9.06 -30.98 -19.79
N THR A 180 10.20 -31.09 -20.48
CA THR A 180 10.42 -30.54 -21.83
C THR A 180 9.52 -31.24 -22.85
N ALA A 181 9.43 -32.58 -22.80
CA ALA A 181 8.56 -33.37 -23.67
C ALA A 181 7.09 -33.01 -23.46
N GLU A 182 6.66 -32.78 -22.22
CA GLU A 182 5.30 -32.30 -21.94
C GLU A 182 5.10 -30.85 -22.41
N LEU A 183 6.09 -29.96 -22.25
CA LEU A 183 6.01 -28.59 -22.80
C LEU A 183 5.93 -28.60 -24.34
N ASP A 184 6.71 -29.46 -25.00
CA ASP A 184 6.65 -29.68 -26.45
C ASP A 184 5.31 -30.27 -26.88
N ARG A 185 4.75 -31.20 -26.09
CA ARG A 185 3.41 -31.73 -26.33
C ARG A 185 2.37 -30.61 -26.23
N ARG A 186 2.46 -29.74 -25.22
CA ARG A 186 1.56 -28.58 -25.08
C ARG A 186 1.73 -27.60 -26.24
N ARG A 187 2.96 -27.34 -26.67
CA ARG A 187 3.29 -26.53 -27.86
C ARG A 187 2.61 -27.09 -29.12
N ARG A 188 2.70 -28.41 -29.35
CA ARG A 188 2.01 -29.09 -30.46
C ARG A 188 0.49 -29.00 -30.37
N LEU A 189 -0.07 -29.14 -29.16
CA LEU A 189 -1.52 -29.06 -28.92
C LEU A 189 -2.08 -27.65 -29.10
N GLY A 190 -1.27 -26.60 -28.98
CA GLY A 190 -1.69 -25.22 -29.24
C GLY A 190 -2.66 -24.62 -28.21
N THR A 191 -2.86 -25.27 -27.06
CA THR A 191 -3.85 -24.86 -26.04
C THR A 191 -3.18 -24.17 -24.84
N PRO A 192 -3.71 -23.04 -24.35
CA PRO A 192 -3.14 -22.36 -23.18
C PRO A 192 -3.21 -23.24 -21.92
N PHE A 193 -2.12 -23.31 -21.15
CA PHE A 193 -2.04 -24.13 -19.93
C PHE A 193 -1.40 -23.37 -18.77
N LYS A 194 -1.68 -23.76 -17.52
CA LYS A 194 -0.96 -23.26 -16.34
C LYS A 194 0.11 -24.27 -15.90
N LEU A 195 1.18 -23.82 -15.25
CA LEU A 195 2.22 -24.72 -14.73
C LEU A 195 1.68 -25.75 -13.71
N ALA A 196 0.58 -25.43 -13.03
CA ALA A 196 -0.12 -26.37 -12.15
C ALA A 196 -0.71 -27.58 -12.90
N ASP A 197 -1.05 -27.42 -14.18
CA ASP A 197 -1.59 -28.51 -15.00
C ASP A 197 -0.50 -29.51 -15.38
N ILE A 198 0.72 -29.02 -15.67
CA ILE A 198 1.91 -29.86 -15.88
C ILE A 198 2.32 -30.55 -14.57
N SER A 199 2.27 -29.83 -13.45
CA SER A 199 2.52 -30.38 -12.11
C SER A 199 1.58 -31.55 -11.81
N ARG A 200 0.27 -31.41 -12.09
CA ARG A 200 -0.72 -32.49 -11.93
C ARG A 200 -0.48 -33.65 -12.88
N CYS A 201 -0.06 -33.37 -14.12
CA CYS A 201 0.18 -34.38 -15.15
C CYS A 201 1.42 -35.24 -14.88
N LEU A 202 2.50 -34.63 -14.36
CA LEU A 202 3.79 -35.30 -14.16
C LEU A 202 4.09 -35.67 -12.70
N GLY A 203 3.23 -35.26 -11.75
CA GLY A 203 3.41 -35.53 -10.32
C GLY A 203 4.55 -34.73 -9.66
N TYR A 204 5.09 -33.71 -10.34
CA TYR A 204 6.15 -32.84 -9.80
C TYR A 204 5.58 -31.63 -9.09
N SER A 205 6.33 -31.07 -8.13
CA SER A 205 5.93 -29.81 -7.49
C SER A 205 5.91 -28.65 -8.50
N VAL A 206 5.02 -27.68 -8.29
CA VAL A 206 4.94 -26.46 -9.14
C VAL A 206 6.27 -25.70 -9.16
N ALA A 207 7.00 -25.68 -8.04
CA ALA A 207 8.32 -25.06 -7.94
C ALA A 207 9.35 -25.77 -8.84
N THR A 208 9.32 -27.11 -8.86
CA THR A 208 10.18 -27.93 -9.73
C THR A 208 9.87 -27.67 -11.20
N VAL A 209 8.60 -27.71 -11.60
CA VAL A 209 8.18 -27.43 -12.99
C VAL A 209 8.54 -26.00 -13.41
N SER A 210 8.34 -25.01 -12.54
CA SER A 210 8.76 -23.62 -12.76
C SER A 210 10.27 -23.48 -12.91
N GLY A 211 11.05 -24.27 -12.16
CA GLY A 211 12.51 -24.34 -12.27
C GLY A 211 12.97 -24.66 -13.69
N TYR A 212 12.50 -25.78 -14.24
CA TYR A 212 12.94 -26.28 -15.55
C TYR A 212 12.29 -25.53 -16.72
N SER A 213 10.99 -25.22 -16.63
CA SER A 213 10.27 -24.50 -17.69
C SER A 213 10.82 -23.11 -17.97
N ARG A 214 11.47 -22.45 -17.00
CA ARG A 214 12.07 -21.11 -17.21
C ARG A 214 13.07 -21.08 -18.35
N HIS A 215 13.89 -22.12 -18.52
CA HIS A 215 14.89 -22.17 -19.60
C HIS A 215 14.23 -22.40 -20.95
N TYR A 216 13.30 -23.35 -21.03
CA TYR A 216 12.51 -23.62 -22.24
C TYR A 216 11.76 -22.37 -22.71
N VAL A 217 11.06 -21.69 -21.79
CA VAL A 217 10.27 -20.50 -22.12
C VAL A 217 11.17 -19.31 -22.50
N ALA A 218 12.37 -19.21 -21.92
CA ALA A 218 13.35 -18.21 -22.34
C ALA A 218 13.87 -18.48 -23.76
N ALA A 219 14.21 -19.74 -24.09
CA ALA A 219 14.61 -20.13 -25.43
C ALA A 219 13.49 -19.91 -26.45
N LEU A 220 12.24 -20.26 -26.10
CA LEU A 220 11.06 -19.98 -26.91
C LEU A 220 10.86 -18.47 -27.12
N ALA A 221 11.11 -17.64 -26.10
CA ALA A 221 11.03 -16.19 -26.24
C ALA A 221 12.08 -15.67 -27.23
N ASP A 222 13.31 -16.20 -27.19
CA ASP A 222 14.37 -15.85 -28.14
C ASP A 222 14.04 -16.34 -29.56
N GLU A 223 13.48 -17.55 -29.70
CA GLU A 223 12.98 -18.12 -30.96
C GLU A 223 11.89 -17.22 -31.56
N LEU A 224 10.85 -16.90 -30.79
CA LEU A 224 9.78 -16.01 -31.24
C LEU A 224 10.30 -14.62 -31.64
N LEU A 225 11.39 -14.15 -31.03
CA LEU A 225 12.04 -12.87 -31.37
C LEU A 225 13.00 -12.95 -32.55
N SER A 226 13.42 -14.13 -33.01
CA SER A 226 14.31 -14.28 -34.17
C SER A 226 13.56 -14.79 -35.41
N THR A 227 12.48 -15.56 -35.23
CA THR A 227 11.72 -16.17 -36.33
C THR A 227 11.17 -15.13 -37.30
N PRO A 228 11.51 -15.17 -38.60
CA PRO A 228 10.91 -14.32 -39.62
C PRO A 228 9.43 -14.69 -39.81
N VAL A 229 8.57 -13.68 -39.93
CA VAL A 229 7.11 -13.86 -40.04
C VAL A 229 6.57 -12.98 -41.16
N ASP A 230 6.70 -13.48 -42.39
CA ASP A 230 6.33 -12.83 -43.64
C ASP A 230 5.03 -13.38 -44.26
N SER A 231 4.68 -14.65 -43.98
CA SER A 231 3.41 -15.26 -44.43
C SER A 231 2.31 -15.29 -43.35
N ARG A 232 1.08 -15.58 -43.78
CA ARG A 232 -0.06 -15.82 -42.89
C ARG A 232 0.13 -17.08 -42.05
N GLU A 233 0.60 -18.18 -42.65
CA GLU A 233 0.85 -19.42 -41.92
C GLU A 233 1.94 -19.22 -40.85
N ALA A 234 2.99 -18.46 -41.18
CA ALA A 234 4.04 -18.11 -40.23
C ALA A 234 3.51 -17.29 -39.05
N TYR A 235 2.60 -16.34 -39.29
CA TYR A 235 1.95 -15.55 -38.24
C TYR A 235 1.05 -16.40 -37.35
N GLU A 236 0.22 -17.27 -37.94
CA GLU A 236 -0.65 -18.17 -37.19
C GLU A 236 0.15 -19.18 -36.36
N GLY A 237 1.27 -19.69 -36.89
CA GLY A 237 2.24 -20.51 -36.15
C GLY A 237 2.84 -19.76 -34.96
N TRP A 238 3.38 -18.56 -35.20
CA TRP A 238 3.95 -17.70 -34.16
C TRP A 238 2.93 -17.41 -33.04
N ARG A 239 1.69 -17.09 -33.43
CA ARG A 239 0.62 -16.74 -32.50
C ARG A 239 0.13 -17.94 -31.68
N ARG A 240 0.09 -19.13 -32.29
CA ARG A 240 -0.24 -20.38 -31.59
C ARG A 240 0.76 -20.66 -30.47
N ASP A 241 2.05 -20.53 -30.75
CA ASP A 241 3.11 -20.72 -29.77
C ASP A 241 3.02 -19.68 -28.65
N PHE A 242 2.84 -18.41 -29.00
CA PHE A 242 2.63 -17.36 -28.00
C PHE A 242 1.42 -17.64 -27.09
N ASN A 243 0.26 -17.98 -27.68
CA ASN A 243 -0.98 -18.23 -26.94
C ASN A 243 -0.89 -19.45 -26.02
N THR A 244 -0.22 -20.51 -26.47
CA THR A 244 0.01 -21.71 -25.67
C THR A 244 0.77 -21.36 -24.38
N PHE A 245 1.78 -20.49 -24.48
CA PHE A 245 2.63 -20.08 -23.36
C PHE A 245 2.26 -18.71 -22.76
N ARG A 246 1.03 -18.23 -22.98
CA ARG A 246 0.58 -16.87 -22.60
C ARG A 246 0.71 -16.52 -21.11
N TYR A 247 0.74 -17.52 -20.23
CA TYR A 247 0.91 -17.31 -18.79
C TYR A 247 2.39 -17.28 -18.35
N SER A 248 3.29 -17.81 -19.18
CA SER A 248 4.71 -17.99 -18.85
C SER A 248 5.59 -16.94 -19.56
N LEU A 249 5.31 -16.62 -20.83
CA LEU A 249 6.06 -15.62 -21.61
C LEU A 249 6.09 -14.21 -20.98
N PRO A 250 4.99 -13.70 -20.38
CA PRO A 250 5.01 -12.40 -19.70
C PRO A 250 5.95 -12.32 -18.49
N ASN A 251 6.35 -13.47 -17.93
CA ASN A 251 7.24 -13.56 -16.78
C ASN A 251 8.72 -13.73 -17.16
N THR A 252 9.05 -13.66 -18.46
CA THR A 252 10.43 -13.70 -18.95
C THR A 252 11.10 -12.33 -18.91
N ARG A 253 12.43 -12.29 -18.93
CA ARG A 253 13.20 -11.03 -18.99
C ARG A 253 12.94 -10.24 -20.27
N ARG A 254 12.67 -10.93 -21.39
CA ARG A 254 12.36 -10.33 -22.70
C ARG A 254 10.85 -10.15 -22.95
N SER A 255 10.03 -10.25 -21.91
CA SER A 255 8.56 -10.15 -22.02
C SER A 255 8.10 -8.89 -22.77
N ARG A 256 8.74 -7.75 -22.51
CA ARG A 256 8.45 -6.49 -23.20
C ARG A 256 8.70 -6.59 -24.70
N GLU A 257 9.80 -7.21 -25.11
CA GLU A 257 10.17 -7.37 -26.51
C GLU A 257 9.23 -8.34 -27.23
N VAL A 258 8.90 -9.47 -26.60
CA VAL A 258 7.97 -10.47 -27.18
C VAL A 258 6.58 -9.87 -27.37
N LEU A 259 6.05 -9.13 -26.38
CA LEU A 259 4.75 -8.45 -26.49
C LEU A 259 4.75 -7.34 -27.55
N THR A 260 5.88 -6.63 -27.66
CA THR A 260 6.07 -5.61 -28.71
C THR A 260 6.04 -6.25 -30.09
N ARG A 261 6.77 -7.37 -30.27
CA ARG A 261 6.79 -8.12 -31.54
C ARG A 261 5.43 -8.72 -31.88
N LEU A 262 4.70 -9.29 -30.91
CA LEU A 262 3.32 -9.76 -31.12
C LEU A 262 2.44 -8.63 -31.66
N THR A 263 2.52 -7.45 -31.05
CA THR A 263 1.75 -6.29 -31.48
C THR A 263 2.10 -5.89 -32.90
N ARG A 264 3.40 -5.80 -33.21
CA ARG A 264 3.89 -5.44 -34.55
C ARG A 264 3.46 -6.45 -35.62
N LEU A 265 3.68 -7.74 -35.38
CA LEU A 265 3.27 -8.80 -36.29
C LEU A 265 1.75 -8.84 -36.50
N THR A 266 0.98 -8.54 -35.45
CA THR A 266 -0.49 -8.44 -35.55
C THR A 266 -0.92 -7.27 -36.43
N ILE A 267 -0.27 -6.11 -36.30
CA ILE A 267 -0.52 -4.94 -37.15
C ILE A 267 -0.20 -5.27 -38.61
N GLU A 268 0.98 -5.84 -38.86
CA GLU A 268 1.42 -6.19 -40.21
C GLU A 268 0.56 -7.27 -40.85
N HIS A 269 0.14 -8.29 -40.09
CA HIS A 269 -0.79 -9.31 -40.57
C HIS A 269 -2.15 -8.72 -40.95
N LEU A 270 -2.73 -7.86 -40.08
CA LEU A 270 -3.98 -7.16 -40.41
C LEU A 270 -3.84 -6.35 -41.70
N HIS A 271 -2.74 -5.62 -41.85
CA HIS A 271 -2.47 -4.85 -43.05
C HIS A 271 -2.33 -5.72 -44.31
N ARG A 272 -1.57 -6.83 -44.23
CA ARG A 272 -1.35 -7.78 -45.33
C ARG A 272 -2.63 -8.45 -45.82
N GLU A 273 -3.52 -8.83 -44.90
CA GLU A 273 -4.82 -9.44 -45.23
C GLU A 273 -5.86 -8.42 -45.75
N GLY A 274 -5.47 -7.16 -46.00
CA GLY A 274 -6.38 -6.10 -46.43
C GLY A 274 -7.38 -5.65 -45.36
N HIS A 275 -7.17 -6.04 -44.10
CA HIS A 275 -7.97 -5.58 -42.98
C HIS A 275 -7.51 -4.18 -42.53
N THR A 276 -8.45 -3.40 -42.01
CA THR A 276 -8.12 -2.07 -41.50
C THR A 276 -7.37 -2.18 -40.17
N VAL A 277 -6.11 -1.73 -40.12
CA VAL A 277 -5.35 -1.68 -38.86
C VAL A 277 -6.02 -0.70 -37.89
N ALA A 278 -6.74 -1.23 -36.89
CA ALA A 278 -7.44 -0.46 -35.87
C ALA A 278 -7.03 -0.89 -34.46
N TYR A 279 -6.91 0.08 -33.54
CA TYR A 279 -6.52 -0.16 -32.15
C TYR A 279 -7.30 -1.30 -31.46
N SER A 280 -8.63 -1.33 -31.64
CA SER A 280 -9.49 -2.35 -31.04
C SER A 280 -9.29 -3.74 -31.62
N GLU A 281 -8.87 -3.83 -32.89
CA GLU A 281 -8.62 -5.11 -33.56
C GLU A 281 -7.27 -5.67 -33.15
N VAL A 282 -6.24 -4.82 -33.09
CA VAL A 282 -4.94 -5.18 -32.53
C VAL A 282 -5.10 -5.63 -31.08
N LEU A 283 -5.83 -4.88 -30.25
CA LEU A 283 -6.12 -5.27 -28.85
C LEU A 283 -6.91 -6.57 -28.73
N ARG A 284 -7.92 -6.78 -29.58
CA ARG A 284 -8.71 -8.03 -29.61
C ARG A 284 -7.84 -9.22 -29.98
N ILE A 285 -6.87 -9.03 -30.88
CA ILE A 285 -6.04 -10.10 -31.41
C ILE A 285 -4.84 -10.40 -30.51
N SER A 286 -4.25 -9.37 -29.87
CA SER A 286 -3.07 -9.50 -29.01
C SER A 286 -3.38 -9.68 -27.51
N GLU A 287 -4.60 -9.36 -27.06
CA GLU A 287 -5.11 -9.57 -25.69
C GLU A 287 -4.19 -9.07 -24.53
N HIS A 288 -3.38 -8.01 -24.74
CA HIS A 288 -2.48 -7.46 -23.69
C HIS A 288 -2.48 -5.92 -23.57
N ASN A 289 -1.59 -5.37 -22.72
CA ASN A 289 -1.59 -3.99 -22.19
C ASN A 289 -1.83 -2.85 -23.21
N ASP A 290 -2.84 -2.00 -22.90
CA ASP A 290 -3.37 -0.88 -23.69
C ASP A 290 -2.32 0.19 -24.09
N ARG A 291 -1.33 0.45 -23.23
CA ARG A 291 -0.35 1.51 -23.47
C ARG A 291 0.70 1.15 -24.53
N HIS A 292 1.09 -0.12 -24.61
CA HIS A 292 2.12 -0.60 -25.54
C HIS A 292 1.58 -0.66 -26.98
N ILE A 293 0.33 -1.08 -27.12
CA ILE A 293 -0.35 -1.18 -28.42
C ILE A 293 -0.43 0.19 -29.10
N LYS A 294 -0.76 1.25 -28.35
CA LYS A 294 -0.80 2.63 -28.88
C LYS A 294 0.56 3.13 -29.35
N GLN A 295 1.63 2.74 -28.67
CA GLN A 295 2.99 3.17 -29.02
C GLN A 295 3.48 2.49 -30.30
N GLU A 296 3.23 1.19 -30.43
CA GLU A 296 3.65 0.43 -31.61
C GLU A 296 2.84 0.74 -32.86
N ILE A 297 1.54 1.04 -32.72
CA ILE A 297 0.74 1.56 -33.84
C ILE A 297 1.35 2.85 -34.37
N ARG A 298 1.68 3.81 -33.49
CA ARG A 298 2.30 5.08 -33.91
C ARG A 298 3.64 4.87 -34.62
N ARG A 299 4.49 3.98 -34.10
CA ARG A 299 5.76 3.63 -34.75
C ARG A 299 5.54 3.03 -36.13
N TRP A 300 4.59 2.12 -36.27
CA TRP A 300 4.23 1.54 -37.56
C TRP A 300 3.71 2.60 -38.54
N GLU A 301 2.89 3.55 -38.07
CA GLU A 301 2.42 4.68 -38.89
C GLU A 301 3.57 5.59 -39.36
N GLU A 302 4.49 5.92 -38.45
CA GLU A 302 5.68 6.74 -38.74
C GLU A 302 6.65 6.04 -39.72
N GLU A 303 6.85 4.73 -39.57
CA GLU A 303 7.80 3.96 -40.39
C GLU A 303 7.27 3.61 -41.79
N THR A 304 5.98 3.32 -41.93
CA THR A 304 5.39 2.85 -43.20
C THR A 304 4.66 3.94 -43.98
N GLY A 305 4.36 5.07 -43.35
CA GLY A 305 3.53 6.14 -43.93
C GLY A 305 2.05 5.78 -44.05
N HIS A 306 1.65 4.55 -43.68
CA HIS A 306 0.25 4.15 -43.60
C HIS A 306 -0.38 4.71 -42.32
N GLN A 307 -1.65 5.11 -42.40
CA GLN A 307 -2.38 5.56 -41.22
C GLN A 307 -3.19 4.40 -40.65
N ALA A 308 -2.95 4.05 -39.38
CA ALA A 308 -3.88 3.21 -38.66
C ALA A 308 -5.15 4.01 -38.45
N ARG A 309 -6.30 3.34 -38.47
CA ARG A 309 -7.55 4.03 -38.16
C ARG A 309 -7.41 4.54 -36.73
N PRO A 310 -7.64 5.84 -36.46
CA PRO A 310 -7.43 6.43 -35.14
C PRO A 310 -8.11 5.58 -34.08
N LEU A 311 -7.60 5.66 -32.83
CA LEU A 311 -8.30 5.28 -31.60
C LEU A 311 -9.77 5.36 -31.90
N ARG A 312 -10.50 4.23 -31.79
CA ARG A 312 -11.95 4.30 -31.71
C ARG A 312 -12.24 5.35 -30.61
N VAL A 313 -12.43 6.61 -30.99
CA VAL A 313 -13.72 7.27 -30.80
C VAL A 313 -14.63 6.18 -31.24
N TRP A 314 -15.03 5.38 -30.24
CA TRP A 314 -15.84 4.23 -30.47
C TRP A 314 -16.85 4.63 -31.54
N LYS A 315 -16.99 3.88 -32.66
CA LYS A 315 -17.93 4.26 -33.73
C LYS A 315 -19.10 4.88 -33.04
N GLU A 316 -19.29 6.19 -33.24
CA GLU A 316 -20.20 6.93 -32.40
C GLU A 316 -21.52 6.23 -32.61
N ILE A 317 -22.01 5.56 -31.55
CA ILE A 317 -23.25 4.84 -31.67
C ILE A 317 -24.28 5.96 -31.54
N THR A 318 -24.70 6.47 -32.69
CA THR A 318 -25.76 7.48 -32.76
C THR A 318 -27.05 6.85 -32.29
N LEU A 319 -28.05 7.68 -31.97
CA LEU A 319 -29.37 7.16 -31.64
C LEU A 319 -29.97 6.41 -32.84
N GLU A 320 -29.76 6.92 -34.06
CA GLU A 320 -30.19 6.31 -35.33
C GLU A 320 -29.66 4.88 -35.49
N MET A 321 -28.38 4.64 -35.25
CA MET A 321 -27.80 3.29 -35.30
C MET A 321 -28.40 2.32 -34.26
N VAL A 322 -28.92 2.84 -33.14
CA VAL A 322 -29.65 2.03 -32.16
C VAL A 322 -31.06 1.76 -32.69
N LEU A 323 -31.73 2.77 -33.23
CA LEU A 323 -33.06 2.68 -33.83
C LEU A 323 -33.11 1.65 -34.97
N ASP A 324 -32.09 1.59 -35.83
CA ASP A 324 -31.96 0.61 -36.92
C ASP A 324 -31.98 -0.85 -36.45
N ARG A 325 -31.66 -1.09 -35.17
CA ARG A 325 -31.54 -2.44 -34.61
C ARG A 325 -32.69 -2.82 -33.69
N VAL A 326 -33.53 -1.88 -33.30
CA VAL A 326 -34.69 -2.16 -32.45
C VAL A 326 -35.96 -2.21 -33.29
N THR A 327 -36.97 -2.91 -32.79
CA THR A 327 -38.26 -3.01 -33.50
C THR A 327 -38.84 -1.61 -33.81
N PRO A 328 -39.34 -1.35 -35.04
CA PRO A 328 -39.85 -0.02 -35.43
C PRO A 328 -40.92 0.55 -34.51
N ALA A 329 -41.73 -0.31 -33.89
CA ALA A 329 -42.74 0.12 -32.92
C ALA A 329 -42.15 0.78 -31.64
N LEU A 330 -40.85 0.59 -31.37
CA LEU A 330 -40.13 1.28 -30.27
C LEU A 330 -39.59 2.65 -30.66
N HIS A 331 -39.63 3.04 -31.94
CA HIS A 331 -39.18 4.36 -32.38
C HIS A 331 -40.06 5.48 -31.83
N HIS A 332 -41.30 5.15 -31.49
CA HIS A 332 -42.28 6.07 -30.92
C HIS A 332 -42.77 5.52 -29.58
N LEU A 333 -42.22 6.05 -28.48
CA LEU A 333 -42.65 5.70 -27.12
C LEU A 333 -43.28 6.93 -26.45
N PRO A 334 -44.56 6.83 -26.02
CA PRO A 334 -45.30 7.96 -25.43
C PRO A 334 -44.65 8.42 -24.12
N LEU A 335 -44.70 9.72 -23.84
CA LEU A 335 -44.16 10.35 -22.63
C LEU A 335 -42.65 10.11 -22.42
N THR A 336 -41.89 9.96 -23.51
CA THR A 336 -40.42 9.82 -23.48
C THR A 336 -39.73 10.86 -24.35
N PHE A 337 -38.39 10.90 -24.30
CA PHE A 337 -37.60 11.79 -25.16
C PHE A 337 -37.75 11.49 -26.67
N LEU A 338 -38.30 10.32 -27.03
CA LEU A 338 -38.57 9.93 -28.41
C LEU A 338 -39.83 10.59 -28.99
N GLU A 339 -40.76 11.02 -28.13
CA GLU A 339 -41.93 11.80 -28.52
C GLU A 339 -41.63 13.31 -28.50
N SER A 340 -40.91 13.78 -27.47
CA SER A 340 -40.46 15.17 -27.39
C SER A 340 -39.17 15.30 -26.57
N PRO A 341 -38.17 16.09 -27.00
CA PRO A 341 -36.94 16.33 -26.24
C PRO A 341 -37.13 16.87 -24.81
N THR A 342 -38.30 17.45 -24.51
CA THR A 342 -38.63 17.99 -23.18
C THR A 342 -39.20 16.96 -22.21
N MET A 343 -39.62 15.79 -22.70
CA MET A 343 -40.30 14.74 -21.92
C MET A 343 -39.36 13.71 -21.29
N GLY A 344 -38.04 13.81 -21.51
CA GLY A 344 -37.07 12.87 -20.96
C GLY A 344 -35.63 13.26 -21.24
N ARG A 345 -34.68 12.43 -20.83
CA ARG A 345 -33.27 12.61 -21.19
C ARG A 345 -32.88 11.65 -22.31
N PRO A 346 -32.20 12.12 -23.37
CA PRO A 346 -31.70 11.24 -24.40
C PRO A 346 -30.64 10.29 -23.84
N PHE A 347 -30.48 9.15 -24.51
CA PHE A 347 -29.46 8.18 -24.12
C PHE A 347 -28.06 8.78 -24.15
N ASN A 348 -27.26 8.48 -23.13
CA ASN A 348 -25.82 8.74 -23.15
C ASN A 348 -25.08 7.69 -23.99
N GLU A 349 -23.81 7.96 -24.32
CA GLU A 349 -23.01 7.08 -25.18
C GLU A 349 -22.90 5.64 -24.65
N SER A 350 -22.77 5.46 -23.33
CA SER A 350 -22.67 4.13 -22.72
C SER A 350 -23.98 3.34 -22.81
N GLN A 351 -25.14 4.01 -22.75
CA GLN A 351 -26.44 3.37 -22.96
C GLN A 351 -26.63 2.95 -24.42
N ARG A 352 -26.38 3.87 -25.36
CA ARG A 352 -26.49 3.59 -26.81
C ARG A 352 -25.60 2.41 -27.20
N ARG A 353 -24.36 2.41 -26.71
CA ARG A 353 -23.39 1.34 -26.93
C ARG A 353 -23.84 0.00 -26.33
N MET A 354 -24.31 0.01 -25.09
CA MET A 354 -24.80 -1.20 -24.43
C MET A 354 -25.95 -1.82 -25.24
N ILE A 355 -26.97 -1.02 -25.58
CA ILE A 355 -28.14 -1.50 -26.35
C ILE A 355 -27.68 -2.04 -27.72
N HIS A 356 -26.87 -1.28 -28.45
CA HIS A 356 -26.32 -1.70 -29.73
C HIS A 356 -25.46 -2.98 -29.63
N SER A 357 -24.82 -3.25 -28.49
CA SER A 357 -23.98 -4.44 -28.30
C SER A 357 -24.74 -5.72 -27.93
N ILE A 358 -26.02 -5.63 -27.54
CA ILE A 358 -26.82 -6.81 -27.19
C ILE A 358 -27.16 -7.58 -28.48
N SER A 359 -26.71 -8.83 -28.55
CA SER A 359 -26.96 -9.71 -29.71
C SER A 359 -28.38 -10.25 -29.74
N GLN A 360 -28.96 -10.51 -28.57
CA GLN A 360 -30.32 -11.04 -28.40
C GLN A 360 -31.38 -9.99 -28.76
N PRO A 361 -32.19 -10.18 -29.81
CA PRO A 361 -33.16 -9.19 -30.28
C PRO A 361 -34.16 -8.73 -29.22
N LYS A 362 -34.75 -9.66 -28.47
CA LYS A 362 -35.78 -9.32 -27.48
C LYS A 362 -35.18 -8.62 -26.28
N LEU A 363 -34.09 -9.14 -25.72
CA LEU A 363 -33.39 -8.47 -24.63
C LEU A 363 -32.94 -7.06 -25.03
N ARG A 364 -32.52 -6.85 -26.28
CA ARG A 364 -32.14 -5.54 -26.81
C ARG A 364 -33.32 -4.58 -26.82
N ASP A 365 -34.47 -5.03 -27.31
CA ASP A 365 -35.70 -4.23 -27.34
C ASP A 365 -36.21 -3.89 -25.94
N VAL A 366 -36.18 -4.85 -25.00
CA VAL A 366 -36.51 -4.63 -23.59
C VAL A 366 -35.52 -3.63 -22.95
N ALA A 367 -34.22 -3.77 -23.23
CA ALA A 367 -33.21 -2.84 -22.74
C ALA A 367 -33.41 -1.43 -23.31
N PHE A 368 -33.76 -1.30 -24.58
CA PHE A 368 -34.10 -0.01 -25.20
C PHE A 368 -35.32 0.60 -24.50
N PHE A 369 -36.43 -0.14 -24.44
CA PHE A 369 -37.67 0.29 -23.81
C PHE A 369 -37.45 0.76 -22.37
N VAL A 370 -36.87 -0.07 -21.50
CA VAL A 370 -36.68 0.23 -20.08
C VAL A 370 -35.76 1.45 -19.87
N MET A 371 -34.72 1.58 -20.68
CA MET A 371 -33.75 2.64 -20.50
C MET A 371 -34.28 4.02 -20.91
N THR A 372 -35.39 4.10 -21.67
CA THR A 372 -36.00 5.39 -22.07
C THR A 372 -36.57 6.16 -20.88
N PHE A 373 -37.09 5.46 -19.87
CA PHE A 373 -37.70 6.06 -18.68
C PHE A 373 -36.93 5.80 -17.37
N ALA A 374 -36.00 4.82 -17.34
CA ALA A 374 -35.14 4.59 -16.18
C ALA A 374 -34.08 5.71 -16.05
N ASP A 375 -33.99 6.35 -14.87
CA ASP A 375 -33.08 7.46 -14.57
C ASP A 375 -31.66 7.29 -15.18
N GLY A 376 -31.40 8.00 -16.29
CA GLY A 376 -30.44 7.65 -17.33
C GLY A 376 -28.93 7.81 -17.06
N ASN A 377 -28.44 7.56 -15.84
CA ASN A 377 -27.00 7.57 -15.59
C ASN A 377 -26.49 6.60 -14.50
N ARG A 378 -27.29 5.57 -14.16
CA ARG A 378 -26.85 4.55 -13.21
C ARG A 378 -26.06 3.46 -13.92
N ARG A 379 -24.77 3.38 -13.60
CA ARG A 379 -23.86 2.32 -14.07
C ARG A 379 -24.40 0.91 -13.84
N ASN A 380 -25.17 0.71 -12.76
CA ASN A 380 -25.75 -0.59 -12.42
C ASN A 380 -26.76 -1.07 -13.48
N ASP A 381 -27.55 -0.17 -14.06
CA ASP A 381 -28.61 -0.47 -15.03
C ASP A 381 -28.00 -0.95 -16.34
N ILE A 382 -26.96 -0.24 -16.81
CA ILE A 382 -26.14 -0.63 -17.96
C ILE A 382 -25.47 -1.99 -17.69
N THR A 383 -24.91 -2.16 -16.49
CA THR A 383 -24.24 -3.40 -16.09
C THR A 383 -25.23 -4.57 -16.00
N PHE A 384 -26.49 -4.32 -15.62
CA PHE A 384 -27.54 -5.33 -15.52
C PHE A 384 -27.84 -5.93 -16.89
N PHE A 385 -28.21 -5.12 -17.89
CA PHE A 385 -28.52 -5.63 -19.23
C PHE A 385 -27.31 -6.26 -19.93
N ALA A 386 -26.11 -5.68 -19.76
CA ALA A 386 -24.88 -6.29 -20.24
C ALA A 386 -24.58 -7.65 -19.56
N SER A 387 -24.84 -7.77 -18.26
CA SER A 387 -24.68 -9.03 -17.54
C SER A 387 -25.75 -10.04 -17.92
N MET A 388 -27.00 -9.62 -18.14
CA MET A 388 -28.09 -10.49 -18.58
C MET A 388 -27.80 -11.09 -19.95
N SER A 389 -27.33 -10.29 -20.91
CA SER A 389 -26.91 -10.79 -22.23
C SER A 389 -25.81 -11.87 -22.12
N ARG A 390 -24.88 -11.71 -21.17
CA ARG A 390 -23.85 -12.70 -20.86
C ARG A 390 -24.42 -13.94 -20.16
N TYR A 391 -25.39 -13.77 -19.25
CA TYR A 391 -26.02 -14.88 -18.54
C TYR A 391 -26.85 -15.75 -19.48
N LEU A 392 -27.67 -15.17 -20.36
CA LEU A 392 -28.41 -15.93 -21.37
C LEU A 392 -27.46 -16.79 -22.22
N LYS A 393 -26.35 -16.22 -22.70
CA LYS A 393 -25.32 -16.98 -23.45
C LYS A 393 -24.73 -18.13 -22.65
N ARG A 394 -24.50 -17.93 -21.36
CA ARG A 394 -23.90 -18.94 -20.48
C ARG A 394 -24.88 -20.03 -20.07
N LEU A 395 -26.17 -19.71 -20.05
CA LEU A 395 -27.26 -20.65 -19.81
C LEU A 395 -27.76 -21.30 -21.10
N GLU A 396 -27.10 -21.01 -22.23
CA GLU A 396 -27.45 -21.52 -23.56
C GLU A 396 -28.90 -21.18 -23.98
N LEU A 397 -29.44 -20.07 -23.46
CA LEU A 397 -30.74 -19.53 -23.84
C LEU A 397 -30.57 -18.55 -25.01
N ALA A 398 -31.41 -18.67 -26.04
CA ALA A 398 -31.30 -17.84 -27.23
C ALA A 398 -31.65 -16.38 -26.93
N ASP A 399 -32.69 -16.14 -26.11
CA ASP A 399 -33.14 -14.80 -25.71
C ASP A 399 -33.83 -14.80 -24.34
N ILE A 400 -34.24 -13.62 -23.87
CA ILE A 400 -34.93 -13.41 -22.59
C ILE A 400 -36.33 -14.03 -22.55
N ASP A 401 -36.98 -14.26 -23.70
CA ASP A 401 -38.31 -14.89 -23.75
C ASP A 401 -38.28 -16.38 -23.37
N GLU A 402 -37.14 -17.05 -23.54
CA GLU A 402 -36.93 -18.46 -23.14
C GLU A 402 -36.57 -18.59 -21.65
N LEU A 403 -36.25 -17.48 -21.00
CA LEU A 403 -35.92 -17.45 -19.58
C LEU A 403 -37.22 -17.51 -18.77
N ASP A 404 -37.47 -18.60 -18.04
CA ASP A 404 -38.46 -18.60 -16.97
C ASP A 404 -37.95 -17.68 -15.83
N PRO A 405 -38.52 -16.49 -15.65
CA PRO A 405 -37.99 -15.53 -14.69
C PRO A 405 -38.14 -16.02 -13.25
N GLU A 406 -39.22 -16.73 -12.93
CA GLU A 406 -39.50 -17.18 -11.57
C GLU A 406 -38.47 -18.23 -11.15
N ALA A 407 -38.29 -19.26 -11.98
CA ALA A 407 -37.31 -20.33 -11.74
C ALA A 407 -35.87 -19.80 -11.78
N PHE A 408 -35.54 -18.92 -12.73
CA PHE A 408 -34.20 -18.36 -12.84
C PHE A 408 -33.84 -17.52 -11.62
N TYR A 409 -34.68 -16.56 -11.23
CA TYR A 409 -34.33 -15.64 -10.15
C TYR A 409 -34.28 -16.34 -8.80
N GLN A 410 -35.13 -17.34 -8.54
CA GLN A 410 -35.08 -18.16 -7.33
C GLN A 410 -33.77 -18.96 -7.26
N ARG A 411 -33.43 -19.71 -8.31
CA ARG A 411 -32.18 -20.51 -8.34
C ARG A 411 -30.93 -19.65 -8.38
N TYR A 412 -31.00 -18.46 -8.98
CA TYR A 412 -29.92 -17.46 -8.94
C TYR A 412 -29.76 -16.83 -7.56
N HIS A 413 -30.85 -16.62 -6.82
CA HIS A 413 -30.84 -16.19 -5.42
C HIS A 413 -30.12 -17.22 -4.56
N ASP A 414 -30.52 -18.50 -4.67
CA ASP A 414 -29.99 -19.60 -3.87
C ASP A 414 -28.56 -20.00 -4.28
N GLY A 415 -28.09 -19.49 -5.41
CA GLY A 415 -26.72 -19.69 -5.90
C GLY A 415 -26.50 -21.01 -6.64
N GLU A 416 -27.57 -21.72 -6.95
CA GLU A 416 -27.57 -22.92 -7.77
C GLU A 416 -27.21 -22.60 -9.23
N VAL A 417 -27.64 -21.43 -9.71
CA VAL A 417 -27.35 -20.94 -11.05
C VAL A 417 -26.26 -19.85 -10.96
N LEU A 418 -25.18 -20.02 -11.74
CA LEU A 418 -24.00 -19.15 -11.74
C LEU A 418 -23.31 -19.12 -10.35
N PRO A 419 -22.80 -20.27 -9.85
CA PRO A 419 -22.21 -20.41 -8.51
C PRO A 419 -20.99 -19.50 -8.28
N GLU A 420 -20.26 -19.15 -9.33
CA GLU A 420 -19.10 -18.26 -9.28
C GLU A 420 -19.42 -16.80 -8.92
N GLU A 421 -20.68 -16.39 -9.03
CA GLU A 421 -21.12 -15.03 -8.70
C GLU A 421 -21.33 -14.91 -7.19
N GLY A 422 -20.43 -14.23 -6.47
CA GLY A 422 -20.56 -14.09 -5.02
C GLY A 422 -21.88 -13.41 -4.56
N THR A 423 -22.32 -13.72 -3.35
CA THR A 423 -23.57 -13.22 -2.72
C THR A 423 -23.78 -11.69 -2.87
N PRO A 424 -22.76 -10.82 -2.70
CA PRO A 424 -22.95 -9.37 -2.88
C PRO A 424 -23.29 -8.96 -4.32
N LYS A 425 -22.82 -9.71 -5.32
CA LYS A 425 -23.08 -9.42 -6.73
C LYS A 425 -24.47 -9.92 -7.14
N ARG A 426 -24.87 -11.11 -6.69
CA ARG A 426 -26.25 -11.63 -6.83
C ARG A 426 -27.28 -10.65 -6.26
N GLY A 427 -27.08 -10.21 -5.02
CA GLY A 427 -27.98 -9.25 -4.37
C GLY A 427 -28.09 -7.91 -5.10
N ARG A 428 -26.98 -7.39 -5.69
CA ARG A 428 -27.00 -6.15 -6.47
C ARG A 428 -27.74 -6.33 -7.80
N PHE A 429 -27.57 -7.47 -8.45
CA PHE A 429 -28.22 -7.81 -9.72
C PHE A 429 -29.74 -7.87 -9.53
N LEU A 430 -30.21 -8.64 -8.54
CA LEU A 430 -31.63 -8.74 -8.17
C LEU A 430 -32.23 -7.38 -7.78
N GLN A 431 -31.53 -6.59 -6.95
CA GLN A 431 -32.00 -5.25 -6.58
C GLN A 431 -32.18 -4.33 -7.81
N THR A 432 -31.31 -4.48 -8.81
CA THR A 432 -31.39 -3.68 -10.04
C THR A 432 -32.63 -4.08 -10.83
N TYR A 433 -32.91 -5.38 -10.94
CA TYR A 433 -34.12 -5.91 -11.58
C TYR A 433 -35.42 -5.35 -10.98
N PHE A 434 -35.65 -5.52 -9.68
CA PHE A 434 -36.88 -5.04 -9.03
C PHE A 434 -37.07 -3.53 -9.10
N ARG A 435 -35.97 -2.77 -9.01
CA ARG A 435 -36.07 -1.32 -9.19
C ARG A 435 -36.49 -0.97 -10.62
N LEU A 436 -36.00 -1.69 -11.64
CA LEU A 436 -36.41 -1.46 -13.03
C LEU A 436 -37.88 -1.84 -13.23
N LEU A 437 -38.36 -2.93 -12.61
CA LEU A 437 -39.80 -3.27 -12.60
C LEU A 437 -40.66 -2.13 -12.03
N ARG A 438 -40.30 -1.59 -10.86
CA ARG A 438 -41.04 -0.46 -10.28
C ARG A 438 -41.03 0.79 -11.16
N LYS A 439 -39.90 1.08 -11.82
CA LYS A 439 -39.81 2.21 -12.75
C LYS A 439 -40.66 2.00 -14.01
N GLN A 440 -40.76 0.75 -14.45
CA GLN A 440 -41.65 0.38 -15.55
C GLN A 440 -43.11 0.54 -15.13
N GLU A 441 -43.49 0.14 -13.93
CA GLU A 441 -44.84 0.38 -13.40
C GLU A 441 -45.18 1.87 -13.31
N ASP A 442 -44.27 2.69 -12.75
CA ASP A 442 -44.43 4.16 -12.69
C ASP A 442 -44.66 4.78 -14.08
N TYR A 443 -44.04 4.21 -15.11
CA TYR A 443 -44.21 4.63 -16.51
C TYR A 443 -45.54 4.13 -17.09
N LEU A 444 -45.85 2.84 -16.95
CA LEU A 444 -47.09 2.23 -17.45
C LEU A 444 -48.35 2.86 -16.83
N LEU A 445 -48.30 3.30 -15.57
CA LEU A 445 -49.41 3.98 -14.89
C LEU A 445 -49.80 5.32 -15.55
N LYS A 446 -48.89 5.94 -16.31
CA LYS A 446 -49.14 7.21 -17.00
C LYS A 446 -49.74 7.02 -18.40
N LEU A 447 -49.78 5.78 -18.89
CA LEU A 447 -50.21 5.45 -20.24
C LEU A 447 -51.70 5.09 -20.30
N THR A 448 -52.35 5.42 -21.41
CA THR A 448 -53.71 4.96 -21.68
C THR A 448 -53.77 3.43 -21.83
N PRO A 449 -54.95 2.79 -21.70
CA PRO A 449 -55.09 1.35 -21.92
C PRO A 449 -54.60 0.89 -23.30
N GLU A 450 -54.81 1.69 -24.34
CA GLU A 450 -54.35 1.43 -25.72
C GLU A 450 -52.82 1.48 -25.79
N GLN A 451 -52.20 2.52 -25.23
CA GLN A 451 -50.75 2.67 -25.17
C GLN A 451 -50.09 1.55 -24.36
N ARG A 452 -50.71 1.13 -23.24
CA ARG A 452 -50.23 -0.01 -22.43
C ARG A 452 -50.24 -1.32 -23.21
N ARG A 453 -51.28 -1.57 -24.01
CA ARG A 453 -51.34 -2.74 -24.89
C ARG A 453 -50.24 -2.70 -25.95
N ALA A 454 -49.99 -1.52 -26.54
CA ALA A 454 -48.95 -1.34 -27.55
C ALA A 454 -47.54 -1.66 -27.02
N VAL A 455 -47.20 -1.27 -25.78
CA VAL A 455 -45.87 -1.48 -25.20
C VAL A 455 -45.70 -2.81 -24.46
N ALA A 456 -46.78 -3.57 -24.27
CA ALA A 456 -46.79 -4.83 -23.53
C ALA A 456 -45.74 -5.86 -23.98
N PRO A 457 -45.38 -5.99 -25.27
CA PRO A 457 -44.39 -6.97 -25.71
C PRO A 457 -42.97 -6.73 -25.16
N TRP A 458 -42.60 -5.52 -24.79
CA TRP A 458 -41.21 -5.17 -24.39
C TRP A 458 -41.05 -4.93 -22.89
N LYS A 459 -42.08 -5.25 -22.11
CA LYS A 459 -42.04 -5.13 -20.66
C LYS A 459 -41.10 -6.19 -20.05
N LEU A 460 -40.37 -5.82 -19.01
CA LEU A 460 -39.79 -6.78 -18.08
C LEU A 460 -40.93 -7.57 -17.42
N ILE A 461 -40.74 -8.89 -17.30
CA ILE A 461 -41.74 -9.80 -16.77
C ILE A 461 -41.85 -9.63 -15.25
N ALA A 462 -43.03 -9.26 -14.76
CA ALA A 462 -43.29 -9.23 -13.33
C ALA A 462 -43.31 -10.66 -12.76
N LEU A 463 -42.75 -10.83 -11.56
CA LEU A 463 -42.77 -12.12 -10.85
C LEU A 463 -44.12 -12.28 -10.15
N LYS A 464 -44.62 -13.51 -10.08
CA LYS A 464 -45.96 -13.80 -9.52
C LYS A 464 -45.97 -13.68 -8.00
N ASP A 465 -44.85 -14.01 -7.35
CA ASP A 465 -44.73 -13.93 -5.90
C ASP A 465 -44.06 -12.62 -5.44
N ASP A 466 -44.81 -11.53 -5.53
CA ASP A 466 -44.40 -10.22 -5.04
C ASP A 466 -44.09 -10.23 -3.52
N HIS A 467 -44.64 -11.22 -2.79
CA HIS A 467 -44.47 -11.40 -1.35
C HIS A 467 -43.11 -12.02 -0.99
N PHE A 468 -42.64 -13.01 -1.77
CA PHE A 468 -41.30 -13.62 -1.63
C PHE A 468 -40.19 -12.58 -1.82
N TRP A 469 -40.30 -11.70 -2.82
CA TRP A 469 -39.24 -10.73 -3.14
C TRP A 469 -39.25 -9.47 -2.25
N HIS A 470 -40.41 -9.06 -1.75
CA HIS A 470 -40.48 -8.09 -0.65
C HIS A 470 -39.80 -8.62 0.63
N ARG A 471 -39.68 -9.95 0.78
CA ARG A 471 -39.03 -10.65 1.90
C ARG A 471 -37.63 -11.21 1.59
N SER A 472 -37.16 -11.23 0.33
CA SER A 472 -35.93 -11.95 -0.09
C SER A 472 -34.78 -11.68 0.87
N THR A 473 -34.42 -12.72 1.60
CA THR A 473 -33.63 -12.71 2.81
C THR A 473 -32.20 -12.27 2.53
N ILE A 474 -31.61 -12.61 1.38
CA ILE A 474 -30.20 -12.31 1.07
C ILE A 474 -29.85 -10.82 1.18
N HIS A 475 -30.70 -9.91 0.72
CA HIS A 475 -30.39 -8.49 0.83
C HIS A 475 -30.61 -7.95 2.24
N ARG A 476 -31.66 -8.41 2.92
CA ARG A 476 -31.92 -8.06 4.32
C ARG A 476 -30.82 -8.61 5.21
N GLU A 477 -30.37 -9.84 4.99
CA GLU A 477 -29.30 -10.55 5.69
C GLU A 477 -27.96 -9.94 5.37
N VAL A 478 -27.55 -9.78 4.10
CA VAL A 478 -26.27 -9.12 3.76
C VAL A 478 -26.26 -7.68 4.26
N ARG A 479 -27.38 -6.94 4.19
CA ARG A 479 -27.46 -5.62 4.80
C ARG A 479 -27.46 -5.70 6.33
N ALA A 480 -28.16 -6.64 6.95
CA ALA A 480 -28.25 -6.82 8.39
C ALA A 480 -26.90 -7.23 8.95
N GLU A 481 -26.23 -8.23 8.38
CA GLU A 481 -24.87 -8.65 8.67
C GLU A 481 -23.88 -7.49 8.47
N GLN A 482 -23.92 -6.78 7.33
CA GLN A 482 -23.09 -5.58 7.17
C GLN A 482 -23.44 -4.46 8.16
N ARG A 483 -24.70 -4.32 8.56
CA ARG A 483 -25.14 -3.36 9.58
C ARG A 483 -24.65 -3.80 10.96
N MET A 484 -24.73 -5.07 11.30
CA MET A 484 -24.29 -5.67 12.56
C MET A 484 -22.78 -5.58 12.68
N ARG A 485 -22.01 -5.98 11.66
CA ARG A 485 -20.56 -5.75 11.59
C ARG A 485 -20.19 -4.28 11.76
N ARG A 486 -20.88 -3.36 11.06
CA ARG A 486 -20.65 -1.91 11.25
C ARG A 486 -21.02 -1.45 12.66
N LYS A 487 -22.10 -1.95 13.26
CA LYS A 487 -22.51 -1.62 14.63
C LYS A 487 -21.51 -2.14 15.66
N ALA A 488 -21.06 -3.38 15.54
CA ALA A 488 -20.02 -3.97 16.38
C ALA A 488 -18.70 -3.19 16.27
N ALA A 489 -18.27 -2.88 15.05
CA ALA A 489 -17.13 -2.01 14.81
C ALA A 489 -17.31 -0.61 15.44
N THR A 490 -18.49 0.00 15.28
CA THR A 490 -18.78 1.34 15.83
C THR A 490 -18.75 1.35 17.35
N ALA A 491 -19.28 0.29 17.99
CA ALA A 491 -19.27 0.13 19.44
C ALA A 491 -17.83 0.18 19.97
N VAL A 492 -16.92 -0.57 19.36
CA VAL A 492 -15.50 -0.57 19.77
C VAL A 492 -14.85 0.81 19.58
N VAL A 493 -15.16 1.51 18.49
CA VAL A 493 -14.49 2.78 18.18
C VAL A 493 -14.98 3.93 19.05
N HIS A 494 -16.29 4.06 19.29
CA HIS A 494 -16.84 5.23 20.02
C HIS A 494 -16.38 5.28 21.48
N ASP A 495 -16.31 4.13 22.16
CA ASP A 495 -15.81 4.00 23.54
C ASP A 495 -14.32 4.36 23.65
N ARG A 496 -13.62 4.49 22.52
CA ARG A 496 -12.18 4.75 22.43
C ARG A 496 -11.85 6.07 21.74
N PHE A 497 -12.82 6.96 21.49
CA PHE A 497 -12.53 8.25 20.83
C PHE A 497 -11.49 9.10 21.56
N TYR A 498 -11.52 9.11 22.91
CA TYR A 498 -10.51 9.82 23.69
C TYR A 498 -9.11 9.26 23.43
N LEU A 499 -8.98 7.93 23.35
CA LEU A 499 -7.72 7.23 23.09
C LEU A 499 -7.23 7.50 21.66
N LEU A 500 -8.12 7.46 20.66
CA LEU A 500 -7.76 7.77 19.27
C LEU A 500 -7.28 9.21 19.11
N ARG A 501 -7.92 10.17 19.80
CA ARG A 501 -7.51 11.58 19.82
C ARG A 501 -6.15 11.77 20.51
N ASP A 502 -5.96 11.16 21.69
CA ASP A 502 -4.72 11.25 22.47
C ASP A 502 -3.53 10.62 21.73
N ILE A 503 -3.69 9.41 21.18
CA ILE A 503 -2.66 8.76 20.37
C ILE A 503 -2.32 9.61 19.15
N ALA A 504 -3.32 10.15 18.44
CA ALA A 504 -3.07 11.00 17.29
C ALA A 504 -2.33 12.29 17.65
N GLU A 505 -2.64 12.89 18.81
CA GLU A 505 -1.98 14.10 19.32
C GLU A 505 -0.52 13.81 19.69
N ARG A 506 -0.26 12.77 20.50
CA ARG A 506 1.11 12.35 20.89
C ARG A 506 1.96 11.97 19.68
N ARG A 507 1.43 11.18 18.75
CA ARG A 507 2.14 10.80 17.52
C ARG A 507 2.46 12.01 16.64
N CYS A 508 1.57 13.00 16.60
CA CYS A 508 1.84 14.26 15.91
C CYS A 508 2.97 15.05 16.60
N ILE A 509 3.00 15.08 17.93
CA ILE A 509 4.08 15.71 18.72
C ILE A 509 5.42 15.02 18.47
N GLN A 510 5.47 13.68 18.47
CA GLN A 510 6.68 12.91 18.16
C GLN A 510 7.25 13.27 16.78
N VAL A 511 6.37 13.33 15.76
CA VAL A 511 6.78 13.69 14.39
C VAL A 511 7.25 15.15 14.33
N GLU A 512 6.63 16.07 15.07
CA GLU A 512 7.08 17.46 15.15
C GLU A 512 8.45 17.58 15.85
N ARG A 513 8.66 16.86 16.96
CA ARG A 513 9.95 16.79 17.67
C ARG A 513 11.05 16.26 16.76
N LEU A 514 10.78 15.18 16.02
CA LEU A 514 11.72 14.64 15.04
C LEU A 514 12.03 15.65 13.93
N TYR A 515 11.02 16.38 13.45
CA TYR A 515 11.20 17.41 12.44
C TYR A 515 12.07 18.57 12.93
N THR A 516 11.82 19.06 14.14
CA THR A 516 12.62 20.10 14.78
C THR A 516 14.05 19.62 15.00
N ALA A 517 14.25 18.42 15.57
CA ALA A 517 15.59 17.86 15.79
C ALA A 517 16.37 17.68 14.48
N PHE A 518 15.72 17.27 13.39
CA PHE A 518 16.34 17.19 12.07
C PHE A 518 16.79 18.57 11.57
N ARG A 519 15.95 19.60 11.71
CA ARG A 519 16.30 20.99 11.33
C ARG A 519 17.41 21.56 12.21
N ASP A 520 17.40 21.27 13.50
CA ASP A 520 18.44 21.71 14.44
C ASP A 520 19.77 21.04 14.14
N ALA A 521 19.78 19.74 13.79
CA ALA A 521 20.99 19.03 13.37
C ALA A 521 21.58 19.64 12.08
N ILE A 522 20.74 20.01 11.12
CA ILE A 522 21.17 20.73 9.90
C ILE A 522 21.77 22.10 10.27
N ALA A 523 21.05 22.90 11.06
CA ALA A 523 21.52 24.23 11.46
C ALA A 523 22.78 24.17 12.34
N HIS A 524 22.99 23.09 13.09
CA HIS A 524 24.22 22.85 13.83
C HIS A 524 25.39 22.54 12.89
N HIS A 525 25.19 21.65 11.92
CA HIS A 525 26.17 21.36 10.87
C HIS A 525 26.56 22.63 10.09
N GLU A 526 25.58 23.41 9.62
CA GLU A 526 25.81 24.65 8.86
C GLU A 526 26.57 25.70 9.67
N ARG A 527 26.32 25.81 10.98
CA ARG A 527 27.01 26.78 11.86
C ARG A 527 28.40 26.34 12.31
N LYS A 528 28.58 25.06 12.63
CA LYS A 528 29.83 24.53 13.22
C LYS A 528 30.78 23.92 12.21
N GLY A 529 30.33 23.64 10.99
CA GLY A 529 31.13 22.98 9.96
C GLY A 529 31.52 21.54 10.29
N GLU A 530 30.78 20.87 11.17
CA GLU A 530 31.05 19.47 11.55
C GLU A 530 30.86 18.54 10.33
N ALA A 531 31.76 17.57 10.14
CA ALA A 531 31.67 16.66 9.01
C ALA A 531 30.45 15.73 9.13
N LEU A 532 29.73 15.53 8.03
CA LEU A 532 28.66 14.53 7.95
C LEU A 532 29.26 13.13 7.76
N PRO A 533 28.68 12.08 8.37
CA PRO A 533 27.35 12.10 8.98
C PRO A 533 27.36 12.40 10.49
N ILE A 534 26.31 13.06 10.99
CA ILE A 534 26.17 13.42 12.42
C ILE A 534 25.09 12.53 13.06
N SER A 535 25.44 11.85 14.14
CA SER A 535 24.49 11.08 14.96
C SER A 535 23.89 11.94 16.07
N PHE A 536 22.59 11.79 16.30
CA PHE A 536 21.86 12.46 17.38
C PHE A 536 20.75 11.55 17.92
N SER A 537 20.36 11.75 19.17
CA SER A 537 19.28 11.00 19.81
C SER A 537 18.18 11.91 20.34
N ILE A 538 16.95 11.39 20.36
CA ILE A 538 15.77 12.07 20.93
C ILE A 538 15.24 11.21 22.08
N THR A 539 15.03 11.83 23.23
CA THR A 539 14.27 11.23 24.34
C THR A 539 12.78 11.53 24.13
N ASP A 540 11.97 10.48 24.05
CA ASP A 540 10.53 10.60 23.80
C ASP A 540 9.77 9.50 24.55
N GLU A 541 8.47 9.39 24.33
CA GLU A 541 7.66 8.27 24.81
C GLU A 541 7.14 7.45 23.63
N THR A 542 7.07 6.12 23.72
CA THR A 542 6.27 5.29 22.82
C THR A 542 4.92 5.00 23.45
N VAL A 543 3.88 4.89 22.62
CA VAL A 543 2.51 4.61 23.07
C VAL A 543 2.13 3.22 22.59
N SER A 544 1.85 2.32 23.53
CA SER A 544 1.40 0.96 23.23
C SER A 544 -0.03 0.94 22.68
N ALA A 545 -0.45 -0.19 22.11
CA ALA A 545 -1.82 -0.40 21.62
C ALA A 545 -2.90 -0.21 22.71
N SER A 546 -2.54 -0.35 23.99
CA SER A 546 -3.44 -0.14 25.14
C SER A 546 -3.44 1.30 25.68
N GLY A 547 -2.64 2.21 25.08
CA GLY A 547 -2.51 3.60 25.52
C GLY A 547 -1.51 3.80 26.66
N ARG A 548 -0.70 2.79 27.01
CA ARG A 548 0.37 2.93 28.01
C ARG A 548 1.57 3.60 27.35
N THR A 549 2.14 4.57 28.05
CA THR A 549 3.34 5.29 27.62
C THR A 549 4.58 4.64 28.21
N ARG A 550 5.64 4.49 27.42
CA ARG A 550 6.96 4.05 27.90
C ARG A 550 8.01 5.06 27.45
N PRO A 551 8.88 5.56 28.34
CA PRO A 551 10.00 6.42 27.94
C PRO A 551 10.98 5.65 27.05
N THR A 552 11.40 6.26 25.95
CA THR A 552 12.32 5.67 24.98
C THR A 552 13.39 6.66 24.55
N GLN A 553 14.52 6.11 24.10
CA GLN A 553 15.57 6.86 23.44
C GLN A 553 15.68 6.39 21.99
N GLN A 554 15.60 7.32 21.05
CA GLN A 554 15.55 7.05 19.61
C GLN A 554 16.78 7.65 18.93
N HIS A 555 17.48 6.87 18.11
CA HIS A 555 18.76 7.26 17.51
C HIS A 555 18.66 7.46 16.00
N PHE A 556 19.27 8.54 15.54
CA PHE A 556 19.21 9.01 14.17
C PHE A 556 20.57 9.44 13.67
N ARG A 557 20.71 9.48 12.35
CA ARG A 557 21.89 10.02 11.70
C ARG A 557 21.52 10.90 10.51
N LEU A 558 22.14 12.07 10.47
CA LEU A 558 22.03 13.08 9.41
C LEU A 558 23.11 12.83 8.35
N TRP A 559 22.73 12.92 7.08
CA TRP A 559 23.61 12.71 5.94
C TRP A 559 23.41 13.78 4.86
N ASP A 560 24.41 13.98 4.02
CA ASP A 560 24.26 14.63 2.71
C ASP A 560 24.44 13.58 1.58
N ALA A 561 24.26 14.02 0.34
CA ALA A 561 24.43 13.15 -0.82
C ALA A 561 25.89 12.67 -1.01
N ALA A 562 26.87 13.53 -0.67
CA ALA A 562 28.28 13.26 -0.87
C ALA A 562 28.79 12.16 0.07
N THR A 563 28.48 12.25 1.36
CA THR A 563 28.84 11.28 2.38
C THR A 563 28.09 9.96 2.17
N LEU A 564 26.80 9.99 1.81
CA LEU A 564 26.08 8.75 1.46
C LEU A 564 26.74 8.01 0.29
N ARG A 565 27.18 8.76 -0.73
CA ARG A 565 27.92 8.19 -1.84
C ARG A 565 29.26 7.62 -1.40
N SER A 566 30.04 8.32 -0.59
CA SER A 566 31.35 7.80 -0.16
C SER A 566 31.24 6.50 0.62
N VAL A 567 30.13 6.30 1.36
CA VAL A 567 29.87 5.05 2.08
C VAL A 567 29.31 3.95 1.17
N HIS A 568 28.53 4.30 0.14
CA HIS A 568 27.91 3.34 -0.78
C HIS A 568 28.82 2.91 -1.94
N GLU A 569 29.64 3.81 -2.50
CA GLU A 569 30.51 3.56 -3.66
C GLU A 569 31.48 2.37 -3.49
N PRO A 570 32.03 2.07 -2.30
CA PRO A 570 32.86 0.87 -2.10
C PRO A 570 32.11 -0.46 -2.15
N VAL A 571 30.80 -0.47 -1.88
CA VAL A 571 29.97 -1.70 -1.82
C VAL A 571 29.02 -1.84 -3.02
N ALA A 572 28.78 -0.75 -3.74
CA ALA A 572 27.97 -0.74 -4.95
C ALA A 572 28.69 -1.48 -6.09
N GLU A 573 27.94 -2.24 -6.89
CA GLU A 573 28.51 -2.90 -8.08
C GLU A 573 29.15 -1.86 -9.03
N ASP A 574 30.26 -2.23 -9.70
CA ASP A 574 31.05 -1.35 -10.60
C ASP A 574 30.17 -0.64 -11.68
N PHE A 575 29.05 -1.27 -12.05
CA PHE A 575 28.04 -0.74 -12.98
C PHE A 575 27.01 0.23 -12.33
N TYR A 576 27.21 0.67 -11.08
CA TYR A 576 26.38 1.69 -10.44
C TYR A 576 26.92 3.14 -10.43
N TYR A 577 28.26 3.37 -10.43
CA TYR A 577 28.87 4.74 -10.54
C TYR A 577 29.69 5.14 -11.83
N HIS A 578 30.16 4.23 -12.70
CA HIS A 578 30.78 4.36 -14.06
C HIS A 578 30.00 3.94 -15.36
N GLN A 579 29.30 4.86 -16.09
CA GLN A 579 28.92 4.86 -17.55
C GLN A 579 27.56 5.57 -17.86
N ASP A 580 27.61 6.52 -18.80
CA ASP A 580 26.60 7.29 -19.57
C ASP A 580 25.15 7.53 -19.05
N GLN A 581 24.38 6.51 -18.66
CA GLN A 581 23.11 6.78 -17.94
C GLN A 581 23.34 7.52 -16.62
N ARG A 582 24.56 7.42 -16.10
CA ARG A 582 25.02 8.01 -14.84
C ARG A 582 25.33 9.50 -14.90
N GLN A 583 25.63 10.11 -16.06
CA GLN A 583 25.80 11.57 -16.11
C GLN A 583 24.48 12.30 -15.83
N ARG A 584 23.35 11.75 -16.29
CA ARG A 584 22.01 12.30 -16.03
C ARG A 584 21.54 12.11 -14.59
N MET A 585 21.83 10.98 -13.94
CA MET A 585 21.54 10.79 -12.51
C MET A 585 22.52 11.54 -11.59
N ARG A 586 23.81 11.63 -11.96
CA ARG A 586 24.83 12.42 -11.24
C ARG A 586 24.44 13.89 -11.17
N ALA A 587 24.12 14.51 -12.30
CA ALA A 587 23.73 15.92 -12.36
C ALA A 587 22.42 16.23 -11.62
N ALA A 588 21.52 15.25 -11.45
CA ALA A 588 20.20 15.48 -10.87
C ALA A 588 20.08 15.14 -9.37
N VAL A 589 20.87 14.21 -8.83
CA VAL A 589 20.75 13.74 -7.44
C VAL A 589 21.99 14.06 -6.60
N CYS A 590 23.19 14.04 -7.19
CA CYS A 590 24.44 14.28 -6.45
C CYS A 590 24.81 15.77 -6.34
N ASP A 591 24.30 16.61 -7.24
CA ASP A 591 24.50 18.07 -7.22
C ASP A 591 23.37 18.82 -6.50
N GLN A 592 22.35 18.10 -5.99
CA GLN A 592 21.30 18.69 -5.17
C GLN A 592 21.79 18.87 -3.73
N ALA A 593 21.75 20.10 -3.23
CA ALA A 593 21.90 20.39 -1.81
C ALA A 593 20.71 19.80 -1.04
N GLY A 594 20.86 18.56 -0.55
CA GLY A 594 19.81 17.83 0.16
C GLY A 594 20.36 17.01 1.32
N TYR A 595 19.67 17.10 2.46
CA TYR A 595 19.97 16.33 3.66
C TYR A 595 19.05 15.12 3.79
N PHE A 596 19.57 14.00 4.29
CA PHE A 596 18.85 12.74 4.47
C PHE A 596 18.93 12.27 5.91
N LEU A 597 17.83 11.69 6.40
CA LEU A 597 17.71 11.18 7.76
C LEU A 597 17.62 9.65 7.74
N SER A 598 18.54 8.97 8.44
CA SER A 598 18.45 7.54 8.68
C SER A 598 18.13 7.22 10.14
N TYR A 599 17.39 6.13 10.36
CA TYR A 599 17.10 5.58 11.68
C TYR A 599 18.12 4.50 12.06
N GLU A 600 18.67 4.58 13.27
CA GLU A 600 19.67 3.64 13.77
C GLU A 600 19.07 2.61 14.75
N GLY A 601 18.02 2.98 15.47
CA GLY A 601 17.37 2.12 16.45
C GLY A 601 16.70 2.90 17.58
N GLY A 602 15.98 2.19 18.43
CA GLY A 602 15.31 2.77 19.58
C GLY A 602 15.19 1.75 20.71
N HIS A 603 15.40 2.20 21.93
CA HIS A 603 15.39 1.37 23.13
C HIS A 603 14.60 2.03 24.26
N ALA A 604 14.09 1.23 25.20
CA ALA A 604 13.46 1.75 26.39
C ALA A 604 14.48 2.48 27.27
N ARG A 605 14.11 3.62 27.85
CA ARG A 605 15.05 4.40 28.67
C ARG A 605 15.60 3.61 29.86
N ASP A 606 14.78 2.76 30.45
CA ASP A 606 15.10 2.00 31.65
C ASP A 606 15.74 0.63 31.33
N ASP A 607 15.77 0.23 30.06
CA ASP A 607 16.27 -1.06 29.60
C ASP A 607 16.80 -0.93 28.17
N ALA A 608 18.12 -0.84 28.05
CA ALA A 608 18.81 -0.64 26.77
C ALA A 608 18.68 -1.87 25.83
N ASP A 609 18.41 -3.05 26.37
CA ASP A 609 18.23 -4.28 25.58
C ASP A 609 16.79 -4.43 25.06
N ALA A 610 15.83 -3.73 25.67
CA ALA A 610 14.45 -3.68 25.20
C ALA A 610 14.31 -2.75 23.98
N VAL A 611 14.36 -3.35 22.78
CA VAL A 611 14.15 -2.67 21.50
C VAL A 611 12.71 -2.14 21.40
N GLU A 612 12.57 -0.82 21.32
CA GLU A 612 11.29 -0.11 21.34
C GLU A 612 11.29 1.00 20.28
N PRO A 613 11.07 0.66 18.99
CA PRO A 613 11.18 1.61 17.90
C PRO A 613 9.97 2.53 17.81
N TYR A 614 10.11 3.64 17.09
CA TYR A 614 8.95 4.49 16.77
C TYR A 614 7.87 3.72 16.00
N TRP A 615 6.60 4.07 16.26
CA TRP A 615 5.42 3.40 15.69
C TRP A 615 5.36 3.38 14.15
N PHE A 616 6.06 4.29 13.47
CA PHE A 616 6.08 4.36 12.00
C PHE A 616 7.22 3.55 11.37
N ILE A 617 8.12 2.95 12.16
CA ILE A 617 9.28 2.21 11.63
C ILE A 617 8.83 0.96 10.85
N GLU A 618 7.83 0.23 11.34
CA GLU A 618 7.25 -0.91 10.61
C GLU A 618 6.65 -0.48 9.26
N LEU A 619 5.98 0.68 9.22
CA LEU A 619 5.45 1.26 7.98
C LEU A 619 6.55 1.58 6.96
N LEU A 620 7.71 2.04 7.43
CA LEU A 620 8.85 2.34 6.57
C LEU A 620 9.49 1.06 6.02
N GLN A 621 9.65 0.04 6.85
CA GLN A 621 10.17 -1.27 6.44
C GLN A 621 9.26 -1.94 5.39
N ALA A 622 7.94 -1.77 5.51
CA ALA A 622 6.96 -2.22 4.53
C ALA A 622 6.80 -1.32 3.30
N ASN A 623 7.67 -0.30 3.15
CA ASN A 623 7.67 0.67 2.05
C ASN A 623 6.37 1.49 1.88
N VAL A 624 5.54 1.62 2.92
CA VAL A 624 4.23 2.31 2.86
C VAL A 624 4.38 3.80 2.52
N LEU A 625 5.47 4.44 2.97
CA LEU A 625 5.75 5.86 2.73
C LEU A 625 6.66 6.12 1.52
N ARG A 626 7.21 5.06 0.90
CA ARG A 626 8.20 5.16 -0.19
C ARG A 626 7.69 4.65 -1.55
N SER A 627 6.83 3.64 -1.56
CA SER A 627 6.41 2.93 -2.78
C SER A 627 4.89 2.82 -2.93
N GLN A 628 4.45 2.60 -4.17
CA GLN A 628 3.06 2.25 -4.48
C GLN A 628 2.74 0.75 -4.32
N VAL A 629 3.76 -0.06 -4.01
CA VAL A 629 3.64 -1.50 -3.82
C VAL A 629 3.95 -1.81 -2.37
N VAL A 630 2.94 -2.34 -1.66
CA VAL A 630 3.06 -2.77 -0.26
C VAL A 630 3.33 -4.27 -0.23
N ASP A 631 4.22 -4.67 0.67
CA ASP A 631 4.46 -6.06 1.00
C ASP A 631 3.14 -6.79 1.41
N PRO A 632 2.72 -7.84 0.69
CA PRO A 632 1.54 -8.63 1.04
C PRO A 632 1.60 -9.25 2.45
N ASP A 633 2.80 -9.55 2.94
CA ASP A 633 2.99 -10.16 4.26
C ASP A 633 2.78 -9.12 5.36
N PHE A 634 3.26 -7.88 5.17
CA PHE A 634 2.88 -6.75 6.03
C PHE A 634 1.37 -6.56 6.11
N LEU A 635 0.68 -6.61 4.96
CA LEU A 635 -0.78 -6.44 4.92
C LEU A 635 -1.48 -7.54 5.74
N THR A 636 -1.07 -8.80 5.56
CA THR A 636 -1.67 -9.93 6.26
C THR A 636 -1.41 -9.88 7.76
N ARG A 637 -0.16 -9.61 8.17
CA ARG A 637 0.24 -9.49 9.60
C ARG A 637 -0.53 -8.40 10.35
N ASN A 638 -0.84 -7.30 9.67
CA ASN A 638 -1.53 -6.15 10.27
C ASN A 638 -3.05 -6.15 10.01
N GLY A 639 -3.62 -7.26 9.54
CA GLY A 639 -5.07 -7.38 9.29
C GLY A 639 -5.59 -6.50 8.16
N TYR A 640 -4.73 -6.04 7.25
CA TYR A 640 -5.11 -5.25 6.09
C TYR A 640 -5.40 -6.15 4.89
N SER A 641 -6.53 -5.94 4.21
CA SER A 641 -6.75 -6.58 2.89
C SER A 641 -6.12 -5.76 1.76
N ARG A 642 -5.58 -6.43 0.74
CA ARG A 642 -4.97 -5.84 -0.47
C ARG A 642 -5.87 -4.80 -1.17
N SER A 643 -7.18 -4.97 -1.11
CA SER A 643 -8.16 -4.05 -1.71
C SER A 643 -8.51 -2.86 -0.81
N SER A 644 -8.18 -2.94 0.49
CA SER A 644 -8.57 -1.97 1.50
C SER A 644 -7.42 -1.05 1.92
N PHE A 645 -6.18 -1.52 1.98
CA PHE A 645 -5.06 -0.66 2.40
C PHE A 645 -4.86 0.48 1.40
N GLN A 646 -4.95 1.71 1.90
CA GLN A 646 -4.86 2.90 1.07
C GLN A 646 -3.51 3.54 1.34
N LEU A 647 -2.75 3.74 0.26
CA LEU A 647 -1.44 4.32 0.35
C LEU A 647 -1.52 5.84 0.54
N PRO A 648 -0.68 6.39 1.44
CA PRO A 648 -0.63 7.80 1.76
C PRO A 648 0.10 8.60 0.64
N PRO A 649 0.26 9.93 0.79
CA PRO A 649 0.80 10.74 -0.31
C PRO A 649 2.26 10.38 -0.60
N GLN A 650 2.60 10.46 -1.88
CA GLN A 650 3.92 10.13 -2.41
C GLN A 650 5.02 10.93 -1.70
N SER A 651 6.17 10.28 -1.51
CA SER A 651 7.39 10.95 -1.04
C SER A 651 7.66 12.23 -1.84
N THR A 652 8.18 13.27 -1.17
CA THR A 652 8.63 14.51 -1.82
C THR A 652 9.90 14.28 -2.63
N TRP A 653 10.59 13.16 -2.38
CA TRP A 653 11.72 12.72 -3.19
C TRP A 653 11.25 12.41 -4.61
N GLY A 654 11.97 12.93 -5.60
CA GLY A 654 11.78 12.54 -7.00
C GLY A 654 11.99 11.03 -7.19
N ALA A 655 11.46 10.48 -8.28
CA ALA A 655 11.59 9.04 -8.58
C ALA A 655 13.06 8.57 -8.58
N SER A 656 13.98 9.40 -9.08
CA SER A 656 15.42 9.12 -9.08
C SER A 656 16.00 9.02 -7.67
N THR A 657 15.66 9.95 -6.78
CA THR A 657 16.14 9.97 -5.38
C THR A 657 15.56 8.82 -4.58
N ASN A 658 14.26 8.49 -4.76
CA ASN A 658 13.64 7.32 -4.14
C ASN A 658 14.37 6.02 -4.54
N ASN A 659 14.61 5.82 -5.85
CA ASN A 659 15.28 4.63 -6.35
C ASN A 659 16.73 4.54 -5.84
N TRP A 660 17.43 5.67 -5.76
CA TRP A 660 18.79 5.74 -5.24
C TRP A 660 18.86 5.36 -3.76
N LEU A 661 17.99 5.94 -2.93
CA LEU A 661 17.91 5.64 -1.49
C LEU A 661 17.42 4.22 -1.21
N GLU A 662 16.47 3.70 -1.98
CA GLU A 662 16.00 2.31 -1.86
C GLU A 662 17.14 1.32 -2.10
N ARG A 663 18.01 1.62 -3.06
CA ARG A 663 19.17 0.79 -3.35
C ARG A 663 20.24 0.88 -2.26
N ILE A 664 20.57 2.08 -1.79
CA ILE A 664 21.47 2.26 -0.63
C ILE A 664 20.92 1.50 0.59
N SER A 665 19.60 1.61 0.83
CA SER A 665 18.90 0.91 1.90
C SER A 665 19.07 -0.62 1.80
N ARG A 666 19.05 -1.16 0.57
CA ARG A 666 19.24 -2.59 0.29
C ARG A 666 20.69 -3.04 0.44
N ASP A 667 21.64 -2.23 -0.07
CA ASP A 667 23.04 -2.60 -0.18
C ASP A 667 23.78 -2.44 1.17
N ILE A 668 23.36 -1.47 2.01
CA ILE A 668 24.00 -1.15 3.31
C ILE A 668 23.09 -1.50 4.52
N GLY A 669 21.81 -1.82 4.29
CA GLY A 669 20.86 -2.11 5.38
C GLY A 669 20.38 -0.89 6.16
N MET A 670 20.48 0.31 5.58
CA MET A 670 20.06 1.56 6.23
C MET A 670 18.57 1.85 6.05
N LEU A 671 17.90 2.40 7.07
CA LEU A 671 16.49 2.82 6.98
C LEU A 671 16.33 4.34 6.92
N PHE A 672 16.04 4.89 5.75
CA PHE A 672 15.77 6.32 5.56
C PHE A 672 14.33 6.76 5.91
N ILE A 673 14.18 7.92 6.52
CA ILE A 673 12.86 8.47 6.87
C ILE A 673 12.48 9.56 5.85
N PRO A 674 11.44 9.37 5.02
CA PRO A 674 10.86 10.43 4.18
C PRO A 674 10.06 11.39 5.06
N LEU A 675 10.79 12.22 5.80
CA LEU A 675 10.25 13.01 6.91
C LEU A 675 9.12 13.96 6.48
N ASP A 676 9.19 14.55 5.29
CA ASP A 676 8.09 15.38 4.74
C ASP A 676 6.80 14.59 4.54
N ALA A 677 6.91 13.38 4.00
CA ALA A 677 5.74 12.52 3.75
C ALA A 677 5.14 12.03 5.06
N LEU A 678 6.00 11.71 6.04
CA LEU A 678 5.61 11.36 7.40
C LEU A 678 4.88 12.54 8.08
N LYS A 679 5.47 13.75 8.05
CA LYS A 679 4.89 14.97 8.63
C LYS A 679 3.57 15.34 7.97
N LEU A 680 3.47 15.26 6.63
CA LEU A 680 2.21 15.44 5.90
C LEU A 680 1.15 14.44 6.40
N GLY A 681 1.49 13.15 6.40
CA GLY A 681 0.59 12.09 6.85
C GLY A 681 0.12 12.31 8.28
N ALA A 682 1.03 12.74 9.16
CA ALA A 682 0.73 12.99 10.56
C ALA A 682 -0.20 14.19 10.77
N LEU A 683 0.11 15.34 10.18
CA LEU A 683 -0.68 16.57 10.33
C LEU A 683 -2.11 16.39 9.78
N VAL A 684 -2.24 15.82 8.58
CA VAL A 684 -3.55 15.61 7.94
C VAL A 684 -4.35 14.54 8.68
N GLY A 685 -3.72 13.42 9.06
CA GLY A 685 -4.37 12.36 9.82
C GLY A 685 -4.83 12.83 11.20
N HIS A 686 -4.00 13.60 11.90
CA HIS A 686 -4.32 14.20 13.20
C HIS A 686 -5.53 15.15 13.09
N ALA A 687 -5.52 16.08 12.12
CA ALA A 687 -6.64 16.99 11.92
C ALA A 687 -7.95 16.26 11.57
N ALA A 688 -7.88 15.22 10.72
CA ALA A 688 -9.05 14.41 10.38
C ALA A 688 -9.63 13.70 11.60
N ILE A 689 -8.79 13.08 12.43
CA ILE A 689 -9.23 12.39 13.66
C ILE A 689 -9.84 13.39 14.65
N GLN A 690 -9.16 14.52 14.91
CA GLN A 690 -9.64 15.55 15.84
C GLN A 690 -10.99 16.13 15.42
N ILE A 691 -11.15 16.49 14.14
CA ILE A 691 -12.35 17.19 13.66
C ILE A 691 -13.51 16.21 13.46
N MET A 692 -13.30 15.06 12.81
CA MET A 692 -14.39 14.13 12.51
C MET A 692 -14.96 13.47 13.77
N THR A 693 -14.14 13.22 14.78
CA THR A 693 -14.62 12.67 16.06
C THR A 693 -15.39 13.69 16.90
N LYS A 694 -15.18 15.01 16.72
CA LYS A 694 -15.86 16.05 17.51
C LYS A 694 -17.07 16.68 16.81
N THR A 695 -17.08 16.67 15.48
CA THR A 695 -18.15 17.30 14.68
C THR A 695 -19.07 16.30 14.01
N GLY A 696 -18.64 15.06 13.87
CA GLY A 696 -19.31 14.06 13.04
C GLY A 696 -19.37 14.43 11.55
N ALA A 697 -18.60 15.42 11.07
CA ALA A 697 -18.64 15.84 9.67
C ALA A 697 -18.35 14.69 8.69
N ARG A 698 -19.04 14.63 7.55
CA ARG A 698 -18.72 13.65 6.50
C ARG A 698 -17.36 14.00 5.88
N MET A 699 -16.69 13.00 5.31
CA MET A 699 -15.47 13.20 4.53
C MET A 699 -15.58 14.30 3.46
N ASN A 700 -16.71 14.34 2.74
CA ASN A 700 -16.97 15.39 1.74
C ASN A 700 -17.15 16.78 2.36
N GLU A 701 -17.60 16.88 3.60
CA GLU A 701 -17.80 18.15 4.32
C GLU A 701 -16.45 18.62 4.90
N PHE A 702 -15.67 17.71 5.47
CA PHE A 702 -14.28 17.96 5.89
C PHE A 702 -13.40 18.45 4.73
N LEU A 703 -13.49 17.82 3.56
CA LEU A 703 -12.73 18.20 2.37
C LEU A 703 -13.06 19.60 1.82
N GLN A 704 -14.09 20.29 2.34
CA GLN A 704 -14.47 21.64 1.89
C GLN A 704 -13.76 22.76 2.66
N ILE A 705 -13.05 22.45 3.76
CA ILE A 705 -12.44 23.47 4.62
C ILE A 705 -11.48 24.36 3.82
N ARG A 706 -11.65 25.67 4.00
CA ARG A 706 -10.85 26.76 3.41
C ARG A 706 -10.44 27.70 4.53
N LEU A 707 -9.24 28.26 4.47
CA LEU A 707 -8.72 29.22 5.45
C LEU A 707 -9.03 30.68 5.08
N SER A 708 -10.16 30.93 4.42
CA SER A 708 -10.67 32.28 4.23
C SER A 708 -11.59 32.64 5.40
N GLN A 709 -11.59 33.92 5.80
CA GLN A 709 -12.40 34.42 6.91
C GLN A 709 -13.90 34.13 6.72
N GLU A 710 -14.38 34.04 5.47
CA GLU A 710 -15.77 33.68 5.17
C GLU A 710 -16.12 32.21 5.47
N HIS A 711 -15.15 31.30 5.33
CA HIS A 711 -15.37 29.85 5.42
C HIS A 711 -14.78 29.20 6.67
N LEU A 712 -13.86 29.87 7.37
CA LEU A 712 -13.38 29.51 8.70
C LEU A 712 -13.30 30.78 9.55
N SER A 713 -14.24 30.92 10.47
CA SER A 713 -14.44 32.16 11.22
C SER A 713 -14.62 31.88 12.71
N ARG A 714 -14.14 32.81 13.54
CA ARG A 714 -14.68 32.98 14.90
C ARG A 714 -16.07 33.58 14.78
N VAL A 715 -17.06 32.90 15.35
CA VAL A 715 -18.46 33.28 15.37
C VAL A 715 -18.83 33.62 16.80
N LEU A 716 -19.40 34.80 17.00
CA LEU A 716 -19.96 35.19 18.29
C LEU A 716 -21.34 34.52 18.43
N LEU A 717 -21.45 33.61 19.39
CA LEU A 717 -22.70 32.99 19.80
C LEU A 717 -23.43 33.89 20.81
N ALA A 718 -24.71 33.59 21.05
CA ALA A 718 -25.51 34.28 22.05
C ALA A 718 -24.82 34.29 23.43
N LYS A 719 -24.93 35.43 24.15
CA LYS A 719 -24.26 35.72 25.44
C LYS A 719 -22.75 35.98 25.35
N GLY A 720 -22.25 36.45 24.21
CA GLY A 720 -20.85 36.90 24.07
C GLY A 720 -19.82 35.77 24.03
N ARG A 721 -20.24 34.54 23.76
CA ARG A 721 -19.34 33.37 23.69
C ARG A 721 -18.78 33.24 22.28
N GLU A 722 -17.46 33.18 22.13
CA GLU A 722 -16.82 32.92 20.84
C GLU A 722 -16.76 31.42 20.56
N ALA A 723 -17.11 31.02 19.33
CA ALA A 723 -16.91 29.67 18.83
C ALA A 723 -16.19 29.71 17.48
N ILE A 724 -15.38 28.70 17.17
CA ILE A 724 -14.75 28.59 15.86
C ILE A 724 -15.63 27.71 14.99
N ALA A 725 -15.93 28.14 13.76
CA ALA A 725 -16.72 27.35 12.83
C ALA A 725 -16.10 27.32 11.44
N PHE A 726 -16.05 26.13 10.84
CA PHE A 726 -15.86 26.01 9.40
C PHE A 726 -17.21 25.82 8.70
N ARG A 727 -17.35 26.39 7.51
CA ARG A 727 -18.56 26.28 6.69
C ARG A 727 -18.37 25.23 5.60
N ALA A 728 -19.36 24.37 5.43
CA ALA A 728 -19.39 23.38 4.36
C ALA A 728 -20.82 23.14 3.90
N ILE A 729 -21.01 22.71 2.65
CA ILE A 729 -22.31 22.33 2.09
C ILE A 729 -22.61 20.87 2.46
N PRO A 730 -23.58 20.60 3.35
CA PRO A 730 -23.88 19.24 3.77
C PRO A 730 -24.50 18.40 2.64
N LYS A 731 -24.44 17.07 2.80
CA LYS A 731 -25.04 16.16 1.80
C LYS A 731 -26.55 16.42 1.65
N GLY A 732 -26.96 16.76 0.43
CA GLY A 732 -28.38 16.95 0.07
C GLY A 732 -28.90 18.36 0.33
N ARG A 733 -28.04 19.27 0.81
CA ARG A 733 -28.29 20.70 0.95
C ARG A 733 -27.67 21.47 -0.22
N ARG A 734 -28.08 22.73 -0.38
CA ARG A 734 -27.60 23.66 -1.41
C ARG A 734 -26.81 24.84 -0.84
N ALA A 735 -27.01 25.16 0.44
CA ALA A 735 -26.32 26.24 1.15
C ALA A 735 -25.25 25.68 2.10
N GLU A 736 -24.28 26.53 2.43
CA GLU A 736 -23.27 26.26 3.46
C GLU A 736 -23.87 26.34 4.86
N GLU A 737 -23.43 25.43 5.74
CA GLU A 737 -23.83 25.40 7.14
C GLU A 737 -22.57 25.34 8.03
N PRO A 738 -22.60 25.95 9.23
CA PRO A 738 -21.46 25.97 10.14
C PRO A 738 -21.32 24.64 10.89
N TYR A 739 -20.07 24.18 11.00
CA TYR A 739 -19.61 23.11 11.87
C TYR A 739 -18.67 23.70 12.91
N TYR A 740 -19.06 23.60 14.18
CA TYR A 740 -18.30 24.18 15.29
C TYR A 740 -17.14 23.28 15.71
N ILE A 741 -15.99 23.88 15.95
CA ILE A 741 -14.74 23.21 16.34
C ILE A 741 -14.10 23.96 17.51
N ASP A 742 -13.25 23.28 18.28
CA ASP A 742 -12.51 23.87 19.39
C ASP A 742 -11.11 24.38 18.97
N GLU A 743 -10.42 25.05 19.89
CA GLU A 743 -9.06 25.55 19.66
C GLU A 743 -8.07 24.44 19.33
N ARG A 744 -8.25 23.22 19.84
CA ARG A 744 -7.41 22.07 19.48
C ARG A 744 -7.55 21.70 18.01
N CYS A 745 -8.78 21.67 17.49
CA CYS A 745 -9.05 21.47 16.08
C CYS A 745 -8.46 22.61 15.24
N MET A 746 -8.60 23.86 15.69
CA MET A 746 -8.02 25.02 15.00
C MET A 746 -6.48 24.93 14.94
N ARG A 747 -5.82 24.55 16.04
CA ARG A 747 -4.38 24.30 16.06
C ARG A 747 -3.97 23.19 15.08
N ALA A 748 -4.75 22.13 14.96
CA ALA A 748 -4.47 21.06 14.00
C ALA A 748 -4.59 21.54 12.53
N LEU A 749 -5.60 22.38 12.21
CA LEU A 749 -5.72 23.01 10.89
C LEU A 749 -4.56 23.96 10.60
N HIS A 750 -4.20 24.79 11.59
CA HIS A 750 -3.13 25.76 11.48
C HIS A 750 -1.76 25.08 11.30
N ALA A 751 -1.49 23.97 11.99
CA ALA A 751 -0.24 23.23 11.84
C ALA A 751 -0.03 22.72 10.40
N TRP A 752 -1.10 22.22 9.77
CA TRP A 752 -1.05 21.81 8.36
C TRP A 752 -0.84 23.00 7.41
N TRP A 753 -1.49 24.13 7.67
CA TRP A 753 -1.28 25.35 6.88
C TRP A 753 0.14 25.90 7.02
N LYS A 754 0.64 25.97 8.25
CA LYS A 754 2.01 26.42 8.56
C LYS A 754 3.02 25.56 7.81
N PHE A 755 2.86 24.25 7.83
CA PHE A 755 3.75 23.33 7.11
C PHE A 755 3.73 23.53 5.58
N GLN A 756 2.58 23.85 4.98
CA GLN A 756 2.52 24.20 3.55
C GLN A 756 3.26 25.52 3.27
N ARG A 757 3.08 26.53 4.13
CA ARG A 757 3.74 27.83 4.02
C ARG A 757 5.26 27.74 4.16
N GLU A 758 5.75 26.93 5.11
CA GLU A 758 7.19 26.67 5.32
C GLU A 758 7.87 26.06 4.09
N ARG A 759 7.09 25.44 3.18
CA ARG A 759 7.57 24.82 1.95
C ARG A 759 7.34 25.68 0.70
N GLU A 760 7.06 26.97 0.90
CA GLU A 760 6.74 27.94 -0.16
C GLU A 760 5.56 27.51 -1.05
N GLN A 761 4.73 26.57 -0.58
CA GLN A 761 3.52 26.18 -1.28
C GLN A 761 2.42 27.20 -0.99
N SER A 762 2.03 27.96 -2.01
CA SER A 762 0.84 28.79 -1.93
C SER A 762 -0.42 27.90 -1.97
N LEU A 763 -1.46 28.28 -1.23
CA LEU A 763 -2.77 27.64 -1.35
C LEU A 763 -3.41 28.10 -2.65
N GLU A 764 -2.99 27.48 -3.76
CA GLU A 764 -3.49 27.82 -5.08
C GLU A 764 -4.99 27.54 -5.22
N THR A 765 -5.61 28.27 -6.13
CA THR A 765 -7.00 28.01 -6.51
C THR A 765 -7.04 26.78 -7.41
N ILE A 766 -7.43 25.64 -6.83
CA ILE A 766 -7.48 24.35 -7.53
C ILE A 766 -8.91 23.84 -7.69
N PRO A 767 -9.22 23.04 -8.72
CA PRO A 767 -10.51 22.39 -8.84
C PRO A 767 -10.69 21.34 -7.73
N ALA A 768 -11.90 21.27 -7.17
CA ALA A 768 -12.25 20.24 -6.20
C ALA A 768 -12.05 18.82 -6.79
N THR A 769 -11.91 17.83 -5.90
CA THR A 769 -11.88 16.42 -6.31
C THR A 769 -13.13 16.04 -7.11
N ARG A 770 -13.02 15.08 -8.05
CA ARG A 770 -14.07 14.72 -9.04
C ARG A 770 -15.47 14.59 -8.44
N ASN A 771 -15.58 14.01 -7.24
CA ASN A 771 -16.85 13.78 -6.55
C ASN A 771 -17.51 15.06 -6.01
N LEU A 772 -16.76 16.15 -5.87
CA LEU A 772 -17.22 17.44 -5.34
C LEU A 772 -17.32 18.53 -6.42
N ARG A 773 -16.77 18.33 -7.62
CA ARG A 773 -16.79 19.31 -8.73
C ARG A 773 -18.19 19.79 -9.13
N HIS A 774 -19.20 18.92 -9.00
CA HIS A 774 -20.59 19.30 -9.31
C HIS A 774 -21.23 20.22 -8.26
N LYS A 775 -20.60 20.37 -7.09
CA LYS A 775 -21.09 21.23 -5.99
C LYS A 775 -20.21 22.43 -5.74
N LEU A 776 -18.91 22.30 -5.99
CA LEU A 776 -17.94 23.30 -5.58
C LEU A 776 -17.17 23.82 -6.78
N ARG A 777 -16.96 25.14 -6.77
CA ARG A 777 -16.10 25.85 -7.71
C ARG A 777 -14.62 25.71 -7.30
N PRO A 778 -13.66 25.89 -8.23
CA PRO A 778 -12.25 26.01 -7.88
C PRO A 778 -12.02 27.05 -6.77
N ALA A 779 -11.19 26.72 -5.78
CA ALA A 779 -10.95 27.55 -4.60
C ALA A 779 -9.62 27.16 -3.92
N PRO A 780 -9.08 28.01 -3.02
CA PRO A 780 -7.91 27.68 -2.20
C PRO A 780 -8.29 26.74 -1.05
N TYR A 781 -8.54 25.47 -1.39
CA TYR A 781 -8.87 24.44 -0.39
C TYR A 781 -7.69 24.18 0.53
N LEU A 782 -7.95 24.00 1.83
CA LEU A 782 -6.91 23.66 2.78
C LEU A 782 -6.30 22.28 2.50
N TRP A 783 -7.13 21.35 2.02
CA TRP A 783 -6.77 19.96 1.76
C TRP A 783 -6.20 19.79 0.35
N GLN A 784 -5.01 20.34 0.12
CA GLN A 784 -4.30 20.23 -1.15
C GLN A 784 -2.82 19.95 -0.97
N HIS A 785 -2.22 19.28 -1.95
CA HIS A 785 -0.78 19.07 -2.01
C HIS A 785 -0.35 18.93 -3.47
N ALA A 786 0.75 19.59 -3.86
CA ALA A 786 1.32 19.57 -5.21
C ALA A 786 0.27 19.84 -6.31
N GLY A 787 -0.52 20.92 -6.15
CA GLY A 787 -1.54 21.33 -7.12
C GLY A 787 -2.78 20.42 -7.21
N ARG A 788 -2.91 19.43 -6.30
CA ARG A 788 -4.01 18.46 -6.30
C ARG A 788 -4.81 18.53 -5.00
N HIS A 789 -6.14 18.50 -5.15
CA HIS A 789 -7.05 18.36 -4.02
C HIS A 789 -7.06 16.93 -3.47
N PHE A 790 -7.05 16.77 -2.15
CA PHE A 790 -7.17 15.46 -1.54
C PHE A 790 -8.51 14.80 -1.85
N SER A 791 -8.47 13.47 -1.90
CA SER A 791 -9.60 12.57 -2.10
C SER A 791 -9.94 11.84 -0.82
N HIS A 792 -11.04 11.08 -0.82
CA HIS A 792 -11.42 10.23 0.32
C HIS A 792 -10.35 9.18 0.63
N LYS A 793 -9.63 8.73 -0.39
CA LYS A 793 -8.59 7.71 -0.24
C LYS A 793 -7.37 8.29 0.48
N ASP A 794 -6.99 9.52 0.12
CA ASP A 794 -5.85 10.20 0.72
C ASP A 794 -6.06 10.40 2.24
N ILE A 795 -7.23 10.92 2.65
CA ILE A 795 -7.51 11.18 4.08
C ILE A 795 -7.65 9.88 4.90
N ASN A 796 -8.31 8.85 4.38
CA ASN A 796 -8.38 7.58 5.13
C ASN A 796 -7.01 6.88 5.22
N ALA A 797 -6.12 7.07 4.24
CA ALA A 797 -4.74 6.58 4.30
C ALA A 797 -3.94 7.26 5.41
N THR A 798 -4.01 8.59 5.53
CA THR A 798 -3.33 9.34 6.61
C THR A 798 -3.86 8.98 7.99
N MET A 799 -5.17 8.76 8.14
CA MET A 799 -5.74 8.19 9.36
C MET A 799 -5.22 6.78 9.66
N SER A 800 -5.04 5.94 8.63
CA SER A 800 -4.55 4.57 8.81
C SER A 800 -3.08 4.55 9.25
N ILE A 801 -2.24 5.48 8.74
CA ILE A 801 -0.88 5.70 9.26
C ILE A 801 -0.95 6.08 10.74
N MET A 802 -1.71 7.14 11.06
CA MET A 802 -1.74 7.69 12.42
C MET A 802 -2.25 6.72 13.47
N LEU A 803 -3.06 5.72 13.07
CA LEU A 803 -3.63 4.71 13.95
C LEU A 803 -3.00 3.33 13.75
N HIS A 804 -1.86 3.24 13.07
CA HIS A 804 -1.15 1.97 12.86
C HIS A 804 -0.71 1.35 14.19
N GLY A 805 -0.75 0.01 14.29
CA GLY A 805 -0.46 -0.73 15.52
C GLY A 805 -1.54 -0.67 16.60
N ILE A 806 -2.64 0.07 16.40
CA ILE A 806 -3.78 0.08 17.33
C ILE A 806 -4.71 -1.07 16.97
N SER A 807 -4.71 -2.13 17.79
CA SER A 807 -5.64 -3.24 17.63
C SER A 807 -6.99 -2.89 18.25
N LEU A 808 -7.95 -2.56 17.41
CA LEU A 808 -9.37 -2.52 17.79
C LEU A 808 -9.98 -3.83 17.30
N GLN A 809 -10.54 -4.63 18.20
CA GLN A 809 -11.19 -5.89 17.85
C GLN A 809 -12.65 -5.84 18.31
N THR A 810 -13.55 -6.43 17.52
CA THR A 810 -14.91 -6.71 17.97
C THR A 810 -14.88 -7.80 19.05
N PRO A 811 -15.97 -7.99 19.83
CA PRO A 811 -16.10 -9.13 20.74
C PRO A 811 -15.88 -10.49 20.05
N ASP A 812 -16.15 -10.56 18.73
CA ASP A 812 -15.95 -11.74 17.90
C ASP A 812 -14.50 -11.90 17.39
N GLY A 813 -13.57 -11.04 17.83
CA GLY A 813 -12.17 -11.06 17.44
C GLY A 813 -11.86 -10.44 16.06
N GLU A 814 -12.85 -9.89 15.35
CA GLU A 814 -12.62 -9.26 14.04
C GLU A 814 -11.89 -7.91 14.18
N ALA A 815 -10.82 -7.70 13.42
CA ALA A 815 -10.08 -6.44 13.41
C ALA A 815 -10.92 -5.29 12.83
N VAL A 816 -11.02 -4.20 13.60
CA VAL A 816 -11.81 -3.01 13.27
C VAL A 816 -10.91 -1.94 12.69
N ARG A 817 -11.13 -1.64 11.40
CA ARG A 817 -10.45 -0.52 10.76
C ARG A 817 -11.19 0.80 10.97
N VAL A 818 -10.49 1.77 11.55
CA VAL A 818 -10.99 3.15 11.68
C VAL A 818 -11.05 3.83 10.31
N THR A 819 -12.24 4.27 9.92
CA THR A 819 -12.48 5.05 8.70
C THR A 819 -13.26 6.31 9.04
N SER A 820 -13.21 7.33 8.20
CA SER A 820 -14.07 8.53 8.33
C SER A 820 -15.57 8.20 8.49
N HIS A 821 -16.06 7.17 7.81
CA HIS A 821 -17.45 6.73 7.95
C HIS A 821 -17.72 6.16 9.36
N LEU A 822 -16.76 5.40 9.89
CA LEU A 822 -16.84 4.82 11.22
C LEU A 822 -16.73 5.89 12.32
N LEU A 823 -15.85 6.88 12.17
CA LEU A 823 -15.76 8.03 13.09
C LEU A 823 -17.07 8.82 13.12
N ARG A 824 -17.69 9.05 11.96
CA ARG A 824 -19.00 9.72 11.92
C ARG A 824 -20.09 8.92 12.63
N HIS A 825 -20.09 7.59 12.48
CA HIS A 825 -21.03 6.74 13.21
C HIS A 825 -20.75 6.73 14.71
N GLY A 826 -19.49 6.61 15.11
CA GLY A 826 -19.11 6.63 16.52
C GLY A 826 -19.49 7.94 17.20
N PHE A 827 -19.39 9.08 16.51
CA PHE A 827 -19.87 10.36 17.02
C PHE A 827 -21.38 10.33 17.30
N ALA A 828 -22.18 9.80 16.39
CA ALA A 828 -23.62 9.66 16.61
C ALA A 828 -23.91 8.78 17.83
N THR A 829 -23.16 7.68 18.00
CA THR A 829 -23.30 6.76 19.14
C THR A 829 -22.85 7.41 20.46
N GLU A 830 -21.76 8.15 20.48
CA GLU A 830 -21.26 8.90 21.65
C GLU A 830 -22.31 9.94 22.12
N MET A 831 -22.84 10.74 21.20
CA MET A 831 -23.89 11.72 21.54
C MET A 831 -25.16 11.05 22.09
N ARG A 832 -25.48 9.84 21.63
CA ARG A 832 -26.57 9.03 22.20
C ARG A 832 -26.26 8.51 23.60
N ALA A 833 -25.04 8.07 23.86
CA ALA A 833 -24.60 7.65 25.19
C ALA A 833 -24.69 8.80 26.20
N LEU A 834 -24.53 10.04 25.73
CA LEU A 834 -24.74 11.28 26.49
C LEU A 834 -26.23 11.70 26.58
N ASN A 835 -27.17 10.82 26.22
CA ASN A 835 -28.62 11.08 26.22
C ASN A 835 -29.06 12.28 25.35
N THR A 836 -28.31 12.60 24.29
CA THR A 836 -28.69 13.69 23.37
C THR A 836 -29.91 13.29 22.53
N PRO A 837 -30.95 14.14 22.42
CA PRO A 837 -32.11 13.88 21.57
C PRO A 837 -31.76 13.63 20.10
N VAL A 838 -32.55 12.80 19.43
CA VAL A 838 -32.30 12.31 18.05
C VAL A 838 -32.22 13.45 17.05
N ASP A 839 -33.17 14.38 17.18
CA ASP A 839 -33.34 15.59 16.40
C ASP A 839 -32.14 16.52 16.57
N VAL A 840 -31.63 16.67 17.80
CA VAL A 840 -30.40 17.44 18.08
C VAL A 840 -29.18 16.79 17.43
N ILE A 841 -29.03 15.47 17.49
CA ILE A 841 -27.95 14.75 16.80
C ILE A 841 -28.07 14.92 15.27
N ALA A 842 -29.28 14.86 14.73
CA ALA A 842 -29.53 15.08 13.31
C ALA A 842 -29.12 16.51 12.87
N LEU A 843 -29.37 17.51 13.71
CA LEU A 843 -28.94 18.90 13.51
C LEU A 843 -27.43 19.07 13.60
N LEU A 844 -26.77 18.48 14.61
CA LEU A 844 -25.30 18.52 14.74
C LEU A 844 -24.61 17.89 13.54
N MET A 845 -25.11 16.74 13.09
CA MET A 845 -24.55 16.00 11.96
C MET A 845 -25.02 16.50 10.59
N LYS A 846 -25.85 17.56 10.55
CA LYS A 846 -26.41 18.18 9.34
C LYS A 846 -27.12 17.16 8.42
N GLN A 847 -28.01 16.36 9.01
CA GLN A 847 -28.78 15.35 8.28
C GLN A 847 -30.02 15.99 7.62
N ARG A 848 -30.39 15.51 6.42
CA ARG A 848 -31.59 15.98 5.71
C ARG A 848 -32.88 15.29 6.19
N ASP A 849 -32.78 14.04 6.64
CA ASP A 849 -33.91 13.20 7.03
C ASP A 849 -33.68 12.64 8.44
N ILE A 850 -34.60 12.95 9.35
CA ILE A 850 -34.54 12.54 10.76
C ILE A 850 -34.70 11.02 10.88
N ARG A 851 -35.39 10.34 9.94
CA ARG A 851 -35.56 8.87 9.94
C ARG A 851 -34.25 8.11 9.68
N VAL A 852 -33.29 8.74 9.01
CA VAL A 852 -31.92 8.21 8.90
C VAL A 852 -31.22 8.21 10.26
N THR A 853 -31.74 8.97 11.22
CA THR A 853 -31.23 9.08 12.59
C THR A 853 -31.87 8.08 13.56
N GLU A 854 -33.09 7.57 13.26
CA GLU A 854 -33.68 6.38 13.89
C GLU A 854 -32.87 5.11 13.61
N TYR A 855 -32.16 5.03 12.48
CA TYR A 855 -31.24 3.92 12.24
C TYR A 855 -30.13 3.81 13.32
N TYR A 856 -29.85 4.90 14.04
CA TYR A 856 -28.91 4.94 15.16
C TYR A 856 -29.56 4.69 16.53
N SER A 857 -30.88 4.50 16.61
CA SER A 857 -31.63 4.35 17.88
C SER A 857 -31.83 2.91 18.34
N GLN A 858 -31.39 1.90 17.58
CA GLN A 858 -31.44 0.51 18.05
C GLN A 858 -30.25 0.21 18.97
N PRO A 859 -30.46 -0.03 20.28
CA PRO A 859 -29.39 -0.40 21.20
C PRO A 859 -28.64 -1.64 20.68
N THR A 860 -27.33 -1.67 20.87
CA THR A 860 -26.53 -2.87 20.56
C THR A 860 -26.95 -4.01 21.47
N PRO A 861 -26.89 -5.28 21.05
CA PRO A 861 -27.23 -6.42 21.91
C PRO A 861 -26.45 -6.40 23.23
N ALA A 862 -25.18 -6.00 23.22
CA ALA A 862 -24.37 -5.80 24.42
C ALA A 862 -24.94 -4.72 25.36
N ARG A 863 -25.42 -3.59 24.81
CA ARG A 863 -26.05 -2.52 25.59
C ARG A 863 -27.45 -2.90 26.09
N LEU A 864 -28.17 -3.75 25.37
CA LEU A 864 -29.44 -4.33 25.77
C LEU A 864 -29.26 -5.30 26.96
N VAL A 865 -28.25 -6.15 26.91
CA VAL A 865 -27.85 -7.03 28.02
C VAL A 865 -27.38 -6.20 29.23
N GLU A 866 -26.61 -5.13 28.99
CA GLU A 866 -26.16 -4.22 30.05
C GLU A 866 -27.32 -3.40 30.65
N LEU A 867 -28.28 -2.95 29.83
CA LEU A 867 -29.51 -2.27 30.27
C LEU A 867 -30.43 -3.23 31.02
N GLN A 868 -30.59 -4.47 30.56
CA GLN A 868 -31.34 -5.51 31.29
C GLN A 868 -30.68 -5.83 32.63
N ARG A 869 -29.35 -6.00 32.67
CA ARG A 869 -28.61 -6.21 33.93
C ARG A 869 -28.81 -5.05 34.91
N LYS A 870 -28.83 -3.80 34.41
CA LYS A 870 -29.12 -2.58 35.19
C LYS A 870 -30.57 -2.46 35.67
N ILE A 871 -31.51 -3.20 35.10
CA ILE A 871 -32.91 -3.27 35.55
C ILE A 871 -33.06 -4.25 36.73
N PHE A 872 -32.20 -5.29 36.81
CA PHE A 872 -32.24 -6.31 37.88
C PHE A 872 -31.40 -5.95 39.12
N GLU A 873 -30.42 -5.06 38.99
CA GLU A 873 -29.60 -4.58 40.11
C GLU A 873 -30.20 -3.28 40.66
N SER A 874 -30.94 -3.39 41.77
CA SER A 874 -31.61 -2.27 42.45
C SER A 874 -30.67 -1.08 42.74
N ARG A 875 -31.08 0.10 42.24
CA ARG A 875 -30.60 1.47 42.58
C ARG A 875 -29.17 1.54 43.14
N VAL A 876 -28.18 1.54 42.26
CA VAL A 876 -26.80 1.99 42.58
C VAL A 876 -26.37 3.09 41.62
N ASP A 877 -25.69 4.06 42.23
CA ASP A 877 -25.23 5.37 41.78
C ASP A 877 -24.48 5.40 40.42
N LEU A 878 -24.85 6.36 39.57
CA LEU A 878 -24.33 6.56 38.20
C LEU A 878 -22.98 7.32 38.15
N SER A 879 -22.29 7.48 39.27
CA SER A 879 -21.06 8.27 39.39
C SER A 879 -19.75 7.47 39.30
N ARG A 880 -19.79 6.13 39.37
CA ARG A 880 -18.57 5.32 39.49
C ARG A 880 -17.96 4.98 38.13
N THR A 881 -17.06 5.84 37.67
CA THR A 881 -15.91 5.43 36.84
C THR A 881 -14.62 5.96 37.47
N HIS A 882 -13.77 5.02 37.86
CA HIS A 882 -12.55 5.20 38.66
C HIS A 882 -11.55 6.18 38.02
N ILE A 883 -11.10 7.13 38.84
CA ILE A 883 -9.99 8.07 38.66
C ILE A 883 -10.00 8.81 37.30
N ARG A 884 -10.54 10.02 37.29
CA ARG A 884 -10.49 10.98 36.17
C ARG A 884 -9.07 11.46 35.93
N SER A 885 -8.65 11.42 34.67
CA SER A 885 -7.36 11.93 34.24
C SER A 885 -7.29 13.46 34.34
N PRO A 886 -6.07 14.02 34.39
CA PRO A 886 -5.82 15.46 34.43
C PRO A 886 -6.53 16.24 33.32
N ALA A 887 -6.54 15.67 32.12
CA ALA A 887 -7.18 16.26 30.96
C ALA A 887 -8.71 16.26 31.04
N GLN A 888 -9.32 15.26 31.72
CA GLN A 888 -10.76 15.23 31.95
C GLN A 888 -11.18 16.28 32.99
N ILE A 889 -10.39 16.46 34.05
CA ILE A 889 -10.65 17.46 35.09
C ILE A 889 -10.50 18.87 34.51
N ARG A 890 -9.43 19.12 33.74
CA ARG A 890 -9.26 20.40 33.03
C ARG A 890 -10.42 20.73 32.10
N ARG A 891 -10.90 19.75 31.32
CA ARG A 891 -12.10 19.93 30.47
C ARG A 891 -13.36 20.20 31.28
N GLN A 892 -13.54 19.60 32.46
CA GLN A 892 -14.69 19.89 33.32
C GLN A 892 -14.64 21.33 33.84
N VAL A 893 -13.46 21.83 34.23
CA VAL A 893 -13.27 23.22 34.67
C VAL A 893 -13.50 24.19 33.50
N GLU A 894 -12.90 23.94 32.34
CA GLU A 894 -13.07 24.75 31.13
C GLU A 894 -14.54 24.77 30.66
N ALA A 895 -15.23 23.63 30.67
CA ALA A 895 -16.65 23.54 30.32
C ALA A 895 -17.57 24.27 31.32
N ALA A 896 -17.16 24.40 32.58
CA ALA A 896 -17.88 25.13 33.62
C ALA A 896 -17.63 26.64 33.61
N GLN A 897 -16.48 27.10 33.11
CA GLN A 897 -16.17 28.53 32.95
C GLN A 897 -17.18 29.26 32.04
N GLU A 898 -17.84 28.54 31.14
CA GLU A 898 -18.81 29.07 30.17
C GLU A 898 -20.28 29.02 30.64
N GLN A 899 -20.55 28.54 31.87
CA GLN A 899 -21.90 28.33 32.39
C GLN A 899 -22.17 29.17 33.65
N VAL A 900 -23.30 29.88 33.69
CA VAL A 900 -23.68 30.79 34.80
C VAL A 900 -24.06 29.97 36.04
N GLY A 901 -23.33 30.16 37.16
CA GLY A 901 -23.57 29.47 38.44
C GLY A 901 -22.65 28.26 38.72
N ALA A 902 -21.77 27.89 37.79
CA ALA A 902 -20.73 26.88 37.99
C ALA A 902 -19.39 27.53 38.45
N LEU A 903 -18.46 26.72 38.96
CA LEU A 903 -17.15 27.04 39.59
C LEU A 903 -17.17 27.49 41.06
N ILE A 904 -18.22 27.13 41.79
CA ILE A 904 -18.31 27.37 43.24
C ILE A 904 -17.22 26.55 43.96
N PRO A 905 -16.44 27.14 44.89
CA PRO A 905 -15.48 26.38 45.69
C PRO A 905 -16.21 25.35 46.55
N VAL A 906 -15.77 24.09 46.46
CA VAL A 906 -16.26 22.98 47.26
C VAL A 906 -15.09 22.22 47.84
N ILE A 907 -15.34 21.33 48.80
CA ILE A 907 -14.29 20.55 49.45
C ILE A 907 -13.46 19.80 48.39
N GLY A 908 -12.14 20.06 48.40
CA GLY A 908 -11.18 19.41 47.49
C GLY A 908 -11.14 19.94 46.05
N GLY A 909 -11.91 20.98 45.70
CA GLY A 909 -11.96 21.40 44.29
C GLY A 909 -12.90 22.56 43.99
N ARG A 910 -13.55 22.48 42.82
CA ARG A 910 -14.59 23.40 42.34
C ARG A 910 -15.75 22.63 41.71
N CYS A 911 -16.98 23.03 42.03
CA CYS A 911 -18.18 22.45 41.43
C CYS A 911 -18.32 22.96 39.99
N THR A 912 -18.51 22.05 39.04
CA THR A 912 -18.62 22.33 37.59
C THR A 912 -20.05 22.17 37.07
N VAL A 913 -21.03 21.92 37.96
CA VAL A 913 -22.45 21.78 37.62
C VAL A 913 -23.09 23.16 37.56
N ALA A 914 -23.75 23.49 36.44
CA ALA A 914 -24.36 24.81 36.24
C ALA A 914 -25.85 24.92 36.60
N SER A 915 -26.47 23.84 37.06
CA SER A 915 -27.88 23.78 37.46
C SER A 915 -28.03 23.48 38.96
N GLN A 916 -29.27 23.42 39.46
CA GLN A 916 -29.56 22.99 40.83
C GLN A 916 -28.86 21.66 41.14
N CYS A 917 -28.20 21.59 42.31
CA CYS A 917 -27.36 20.45 42.66
C CYS A 917 -28.16 19.13 42.67
N PRO A 918 -27.88 18.18 41.75
CA PRO A 918 -28.66 16.95 41.63
C PRO A 918 -28.43 15.99 42.81
N ILE A 919 -27.37 16.22 43.59
CA ILE A 919 -26.92 15.37 44.70
C ILE A 919 -26.89 16.10 46.06
N LYS A 920 -27.58 17.25 46.17
CA LYS A 920 -27.77 18.00 47.44
C LYS A 920 -26.46 18.26 48.23
N PHE A 921 -25.43 18.77 47.56
CA PHE A 921 -24.14 19.19 48.13
C PHE A 921 -23.21 18.08 48.67
N ALA A 922 -23.45 16.80 48.36
CA ALA A 922 -22.50 15.71 48.62
C ALA A 922 -21.30 15.75 47.65
N CYS A 923 -20.41 16.74 47.81
CA CYS A 923 -19.43 17.12 46.78
C CYS A 923 -18.29 16.10 46.57
N ILE A 924 -17.96 15.29 47.58
CA ILE A 924 -16.92 14.26 47.46
C ILE A 924 -17.53 13.01 46.81
N GLY A 925 -16.91 12.53 45.72
CA GLY A 925 -17.49 11.49 44.85
C GLY A 925 -18.43 12.04 43.76
N CYS A 926 -18.71 13.35 43.74
CA CYS A 926 -19.50 13.98 42.69
C CYS A 926 -18.71 14.11 41.38
N ALA A 927 -19.29 13.62 40.28
CA ALA A 927 -18.73 13.81 38.94
C ALA A 927 -18.57 15.29 38.52
N GLY A 928 -19.34 16.19 39.16
CA GLY A 928 -19.25 17.63 38.98
C GLY A 928 -18.17 18.31 39.83
N ASN A 929 -17.55 17.64 40.80
CA ASN A 929 -16.44 18.21 41.54
C ASN A 929 -15.15 18.03 40.73
N ALA A 930 -14.59 19.13 40.22
CA ALA A 930 -13.29 19.14 39.57
C ALA A 930 -12.19 19.31 40.64
N PRO A 931 -11.37 18.26 40.89
CA PRO A 931 -10.34 18.31 41.93
C PRO A 931 -9.23 19.32 41.62
N ASP A 932 -8.71 19.96 42.67
CA ASP A 932 -7.52 20.80 42.62
C ASP A 932 -6.49 20.26 43.62
N TRP A 933 -5.35 19.78 43.11
CA TRP A 933 -4.33 19.12 43.93
C TRP A 933 -3.76 20.03 45.02
N ARG A 934 -3.86 21.36 44.87
CA ARG A 934 -3.44 22.34 45.90
C ARG A 934 -4.36 22.39 47.13
N LYS A 935 -5.55 21.77 47.06
CA LYS A 935 -6.54 21.74 48.16
C LYS A 935 -6.64 20.38 48.85
N ARG A 936 -5.64 19.52 48.67
CA ARG A 936 -5.58 18.14 49.16
C ARG A 936 -5.97 18.00 50.63
N ASP A 937 -5.49 18.91 51.48
CA ASP A 937 -5.71 18.87 52.94
C ASP A 937 -7.20 18.87 53.33
N GLN A 938 -8.04 19.54 52.55
CA GLN A 938 -9.50 19.59 52.80
C GLN A 938 -10.16 18.21 52.66
N VAL A 939 -9.70 17.39 51.70
CA VAL A 939 -10.22 16.04 51.47
C VAL A 939 -9.77 15.09 52.58
N ILE A 940 -8.55 15.27 53.08
CA ILE A 940 -8.00 14.48 54.19
C ILE A 940 -8.80 14.71 55.48
N ILE A 941 -9.10 15.98 55.81
CA ILE A 941 -9.90 16.35 56.99
C ILE A 941 -11.32 15.77 56.89
N TYR A 942 -11.96 15.89 55.71
CA TYR A 942 -13.30 15.35 55.49
C TYR A 942 -13.36 13.82 55.65
N ARG A 943 -12.35 13.10 55.15
CA ARG A 943 -12.22 11.65 55.32
C ARG A 943 -12.15 11.23 56.79
N GLN A 944 -11.45 11.99 57.64
CA GLN A 944 -11.35 11.72 59.08
C GLN A 944 -12.70 11.88 59.79
N ALA A 945 -13.48 12.91 59.43
CA ALA A 945 -14.83 13.09 59.96
C ALA A 945 -15.78 11.92 59.56
N CYS A 946 -15.70 11.43 58.32
CA CYS A 946 -16.48 10.27 57.90
C CYS A 946 -16.10 8.98 58.64
N ALA A 947 -14.83 8.80 59.02
CA ALA A 947 -14.41 7.64 59.80
C ALA A 947 -15.06 7.64 61.20
N GLN A 948 -15.06 8.79 61.87
CA GLN A 948 -15.72 8.96 63.18
C GLN A 948 -17.25 8.73 63.09
N MET A 949 -17.88 9.14 62.00
CA MET A 949 -19.31 8.88 61.76
C MET A 949 -19.61 7.39 61.54
N ALA A 950 -18.71 6.65 60.90
CA ALA A 950 -18.87 5.20 60.71
C ALA A 950 -18.81 4.45 62.04
N GLU A 951 -17.83 4.78 62.89
CA GLU A 951 -17.66 4.21 64.24
C GLU A 951 -18.88 4.49 65.12
N MET A 952 -19.44 5.70 65.07
CA MET A 952 -20.63 6.06 65.84
C MET A 952 -21.91 5.36 65.34
N ALA A 953 -22.06 5.16 64.02
CA ALA A 953 -23.19 4.45 63.42
C ALA A 953 -23.17 2.95 63.72
N GLU A 954 -21.96 2.36 63.76
CA GLU A 954 -21.75 0.97 64.18
C GLU A 954 -22.13 0.77 65.66
N ALA A 955 -21.68 1.68 66.54
CA ALA A 955 -22.02 1.65 67.97
C ALA A 955 -23.53 1.81 68.26
N GLN A 956 -24.28 2.48 67.38
CA GLN A 956 -25.73 2.68 67.47
C GLN A 956 -26.55 1.66 66.66
N ASN A 957 -25.91 0.68 66.04
CA ASN A 957 -26.52 -0.36 65.21
C ASN A 957 -27.37 0.18 64.05
N LEU A 958 -26.83 1.17 63.32
CA LEU A 958 -27.46 1.82 62.16
C LEU A 958 -26.75 1.42 60.85
N PRO A 959 -27.04 0.23 60.27
CA PRO A 959 -26.25 -0.34 59.16
C PRO A 959 -26.32 0.47 57.87
N ALA A 960 -27.41 1.22 57.65
CA ALA A 960 -27.54 2.09 56.48
C ALA A 960 -26.62 3.32 56.56
N GLU A 961 -26.40 3.87 57.76
CA GLU A 961 -25.54 5.04 57.98
C GLU A 961 -24.07 4.65 58.01
N GLU A 962 -23.74 3.50 58.61
CA GLU A 962 -22.40 2.91 58.56
C GLU A 962 -21.94 2.69 57.11
N ARG A 963 -22.81 2.11 56.27
CA ARG A 963 -22.52 1.90 54.85
C ARG A 963 -22.29 3.23 54.11
N LYS A 964 -23.11 4.25 54.34
CA LYS A 964 -22.94 5.58 53.72
C LYS A 964 -21.61 6.22 54.11
N ALA A 965 -21.22 6.12 55.37
CA ALA A 965 -19.96 6.68 55.87
C ALA A 965 -18.74 5.98 55.24
N LYS A 966 -18.76 4.65 55.15
CA LYS A 966 -17.72 3.85 54.48
C LYS A 966 -17.61 4.17 52.98
N GLU A 967 -18.75 4.38 52.30
CA GLU A 967 -18.79 4.80 50.89
C GLU A 967 -18.21 6.21 50.66
N ALA A 968 -18.45 7.14 51.57
CA ALA A 968 -17.87 8.48 51.52
C ALA A 968 -16.33 8.45 51.70
N MET A 969 -15.82 7.57 52.58
CA MET A 969 -14.38 7.35 52.75
C MET A 969 -13.71 6.81 51.49
N ALA A 970 -14.33 5.84 50.80
CA ALA A 970 -13.83 5.31 49.54
C ALA A 970 -13.74 6.41 48.46
N SER A 971 -14.77 7.26 48.38
CA SER A 971 -14.82 8.39 47.44
C SER A 971 -13.73 9.44 47.70
N CYS A 972 -13.30 9.62 48.96
CA CYS A 972 -12.16 10.48 49.30
C CYS A 972 -10.85 9.94 48.73
N ASN A 973 -10.63 8.62 48.78
CA ASN A 973 -9.41 8.00 48.29
C ASN A 973 -9.26 8.15 46.76
N ASP A 974 -10.36 7.98 46.03
CA ASP A 974 -10.39 8.16 44.57
C ASP A 974 -10.01 9.59 44.15
N VAL A 975 -10.57 10.60 44.83
CA VAL A 975 -10.27 12.02 44.56
C VAL A 975 -8.79 12.35 44.85
N LEU A 976 -8.19 11.75 45.87
CA LEU A 976 -6.77 11.94 46.18
C LEU A 976 -5.86 11.38 45.08
N ALA A 977 -6.22 10.25 44.46
CA ALA A 977 -5.48 9.68 43.34
C ALA A 977 -5.59 10.53 42.06
N GLU A 978 -6.76 11.14 41.80
CA GLU A 978 -6.97 12.09 40.70
C GLU A 978 -6.06 13.32 40.81
N MET A 979 -5.88 13.83 42.03
CA MET A 979 -5.00 14.97 42.32
C MET A 979 -3.53 14.65 42.01
N GLU A 980 -3.06 13.43 42.26
CA GLU A 980 -1.68 13.03 42.00
C GLU A 980 -1.36 12.94 40.50
N LEU A 981 -2.31 12.48 39.69
CA LEU A 981 -2.14 12.46 38.23
C LEU A 981 -2.03 13.87 37.65
N LEU A 982 -2.79 14.84 38.21
CA LEU A 982 -2.82 16.23 37.75
C LEU A 982 -1.46 16.90 37.88
N GLU A 983 -0.80 16.64 39.01
CA GLU A 983 0.54 17.13 39.32
C GLU A 983 1.58 16.63 38.29
N ARG A 984 1.59 15.32 38.00
CA ARG A 984 2.55 14.70 37.06
C ARG A 984 2.40 15.20 35.62
N ALA A 985 1.17 15.44 35.16
CA ALA A 985 0.90 15.89 33.79
C ALA A 985 1.35 17.33 33.52
N ASP A 986 1.27 18.21 34.54
CA ASP A 986 1.75 19.59 34.42
C ASP A 986 3.28 19.66 34.44
N GLN A 987 3.94 18.75 35.16
CA GLN A 987 5.40 18.61 35.16
C GLN A 987 5.94 18.18 33.79
N ALA A 988 5.32 17.19 33.13
CA ALA A 988 5.80 16.65 31.85
C ALA A 988 5.71 17.61 30.65
N ALA A 989 4.80 18.60 30.66
CA ALA A 989 4.66 19.59 29.59
C ALA A 989 5.76 20.66 29.61
N ALA A 990 6.51 20.76 30.71
CA ALA A 990 7.57 21.74 30.92
C ALA A 990 8.98 21.23 30.56
N ASP A 991 9.15 19.95 30.23
CA ASP A 991 10.47 19.35 30.01
C ASP A 991 11.09 19.73 28.63
N PRO A 992 12.32 20.27 28.60
CA PRO A 992 13.00 20.67 27.36
C PRO A 992 13.56 19.49 26.56
N VAL A 993 13.69 19.67 25.24
CA VAL A 993 14.36 18.72 24.33
C VAL A 993 15.87 18.76 24.60
N ILE A 994 16.43 17.66 25.10
CA ILE A 994 17.89 17.52 25.28
C ILE A 994 18.47 16.89 24.00
N LEU A 995 19.14 17.70 23.19
CA LEU A 995 19.95 17.22 22.06
C LEU A 995 21.29 16.68 22.60
N THR A 996 21.46 15.36 22.62
CA THR A 996 22.76 14.74 22.91
C THR A 996 23.44 14.40 21.58
N ILE A 997 24.42 15.21 21.19
CA ILE A 997 25.27 14.95 20.02
C ILE A 997 26.41 14.05 20.48
N GLY A 998 26.40 12.78 20.05
CA GLY A 998 27.44 11.82 20.41
C GLY A 998 28.72 12.05 19.61
N ARG A 999 29.82 12.42 20.27
CA ARG A 999 31.17 12.24 19.73
C ARG A 999 31.49 10.74 19.77
N LYS A 1000 31.70 10.11 18.62
CA LYS A 1000 32.52 8.89 18.58
C LYS A 1000 33.99 9.35 18.63
N GLU A 1001 34.64 9.13 19.77
CA GLU A 1001 36.09 9.09 19.83
C GLU A 1001 36.57 7.80 19.15
N GLY A 1002 37.49 7.91 18.19
CA GLY A 1002 38.28 6.80 17.63
C GLY A 1002 37.73 6.17 16.35
#